data_AF-A0A9W9ZCR7-F1
#
_entry.id   AF-A0A9W9ZCR7-F1
#
_cell.length_a   1.000
_cell.length_b   1.000
_cell.length_c   1.000
_cell.angle_alpha   90.00
_cell.angle_beta   90.00
_cell.angle_gamma   90.00
#
_symmetry.space_group_name_H-M   'P 1'
#
loop_
_entity.id
_entity.type
_entity.pdbx_description
1 polymer ?
#
loop_
_entity_poly.entity_id
_entity_poly.type
_entity_poly.pdbx_seq_one_letter_code
_entity_poly.pdbx_strand_id
1 'polypeptide(L)'
;MMEIEVRGGTTVCFANVLEVFPTVEDFYKFKIAENIIITGVTLAITVGLYVAIGVKLLLRRLPGDQQEVNTRHSEAVARRVVRMMVCVVLVFCLCWSPNWILSTVCNFIDPRRKVCRDPNAGFVKLVVAYSNSAITPFIYPIFSENFRTSFKRILRGMFCCKRGTQVRGNEDDDTTKYVKLGYVIRARHVRVRPLSWMENMCMRIELYGCTARGLNTIGFEAGKIANSSLNASSVLNKYHKPGYARLNTVIEGGAWCARETNTSQYFQVDLIEIHKLRNVILQGKYSGPAEEQGWVTKFSVTYSNDGIMWSQQVQGGLEVFEGNNLDHKTKNHEMSPSLHTRFVRLHAVEWHQLICMRIELMGCKACAEPLGLETGKLHGDYLSGSSKGALWTSIRLNNNKPWTGATGDTQEYIQVVIKPYGKTVTALAIEGYSHLVTSFTLRTSEDATEWNDYTVNGNIEVLFGCTTQYQTSRTTLPKNISSRYIRLHPRTWVQSIHISLELYGCDECAEPLGMVSGLIPDSNIRASSFKVGGEPYRARLGYGSGWIPSSFSSSEYLEVDLGEPKVITYVEIEGDSHNAYWLHSFFLDYRMSSEESWKKYQPRGSSEAIRGLYMRDMVKKIAMDQKLEARFIKIRVKDWQRGASLKLELYGCDKVCSDEVGIGSWIIKEPAFTASSYLSSRSYPWMARLHGRESWCPGKNDTQPFLQVDIGRPYRLRFIATQGVYSGSNNSAWVQQYTLDFRGEHSSRISYAENGNTKIFTGNADGTSIVKNQLMNVTNVRYIRLHPKKWHIHACVRIELYGCKVFNELSLTPLGMSDHRIADSDILASDSHESIMHGTHGPWLARLHNGSGCWVFPKAENFLLVDLGEGLTSVGGVATQGCNNQVIVMYGYVLEYLLSFSDDGAGWYYYREGRAPIKVFSGNTYKEQDVPVRHVFIRELNTRYVKFHVTRWLTDLYLPALRVEIYGHRTGENLNVDLIYHRTAQKANLMQIVKELREGSPGARFSKGRGSSHGRVAFGCEHFLQCVKLPISADTTGQHTSGNKTWCAEFDDDMQYLEIDLKRNSYITDIITQGAVVEEAWVENYTISFGHSGDIWRQYKESDSLKVFQANNDSTSTVTRQFMKQVLARFIRIYPVSWTAHVCMRVDIRSMGRSAPLGIQKQKIDDSAMTASSHAGSGNEPRRARLDLGFQSEAWRAGEDNGEQYLQIDLGTNHNITHVATQGSPRDERKLLGNKV
;
A
#
# COMPACT_ATOMS: atom_id res chain seq x y z
N MET A 1 73.38 11.58 -15.21
CA MET A 1 74.15 12.60 -15.93
C MET A 1 73.27 13.80 -16.28
N MET A 2 72.60 14.36 -15.27
CA MET A 2 72.01 15.68 -15.36
C MET A 2 72.49 16.41 -14.11
N GLU A 3 73.29 17.46 -14.31
CA GLU A 3 73.81 18.31 -13.26
C GLU A 3 72.89 19.50 -13.08
N ILE A 4 72.72 19.91 -11.83
CA ILE A 4 71.83 21.00 -11.45
C ILE A 4 72.70 22.16 -10.99
N GLU A 5 72.68 23.27 -11.73
CA GLU A 5 73.38 24.50 -11.37
C GLU A 5 72.36 25.62 -11.11
N VAL A 6 72.53 26.31 -9.98
CA VAL A 6 71.67 27.45 -9.62
C VAL A 6 72.39 28.72 -10.02
N ARG A 7 71.89 29.41 -11.06
CA ARG A 7 72.41 30.73 -11.49
C ARG A 7 71.32 31.78 -11.32
N GLY A 8 71.65 32.84 -10.56
CA GLY A 8 70.77 34.02 -10.42
C GLY A 8 69.37 33.70 -9.92
N GLY A 9 69.23 32.74 -8.99
CA GLY A 9 67.93 32.37 -8.40
C GLY A 9 67.07 31.43 -9.26
N THR A 10 67.55 30.99 -10.43
CA THR A 10 66.89 29.93 -11.21
C THR A 10 67.74 28.67 -11.23
N THR A 11 67.10 27.54 -10.95
CA THR A 11 67.73 26.21 -10.92
C THR A 11 67.66 25.63 -12.33
N VAL A 12 68.80 25.44 -12.98
CA VAL A 12 68.87 24.96 -14.36
C VAL A 12 69.55 23.58 -14.36
N CYS A 13 68.89 22.61 -14.99
CA CYS A 13 69.37 21.24 -15.09
C CYS A 13 69.96 21.04 -16.50
N PHE A 14 71.23 20.67 -16.62
CA PHE A 14 71.88 20.41 -17.90
C PHE A 14 72.57 19.04 -17.92
N ALA A 15 72.55 18.39 -19.08
CA ALA A 15 73.23 17.12 -19.29
C ALA A 15 74.59 17.36 -19.95
N ASN A 16 75.68 16.90 -19.33
CA ASN A 16 77.02 17.00 -19.92
C ASN A 16 77.19 15.89 -20.97
N VAL A 17 77.07 16.27 -22.24
CA VAL A 17 77.09 15.34 -23.38
C VAL A 17 78.44 14.62 -23.53
N LEU A 18 79.53 15.22 -23.01
CA LEU A 18 80.89 14.68 -23.10
C LEU A 18 81.17 13.52 -22.13
N GLU A 19 80.30 13.26 -21.15
CA GLU A 19 80.39 12.04 -20.32
C GLU A 19 79.97 10.78 -21.08
N VAL A 20 79.15 10.93 -22.14
CA VAL A 20 78.57 9.82 -22.90
C VAL A 20 79.20 9.69 -24.29
N PHE A 21 79.51 10.81 -24.92
CA PHE A 21 80.12 10.85 -26.25
C PHE A 21 81.55 11.40 -26.13
N PRO A 22 82.58 10.66 -26.60
CA PRO A 22 83.98 11.05 -26.45
C PRO A 22 84.29 12.41 -27.09
N THR A 23 83.59 12.76 -28.17
CA THR A 23 83.67 14.06 -28.83
C THR A 23 82.30 14.62 -29.15
N VAL A 24 82.22 15.94 -29.29
CA VAL A 24 81.01 16.64 -29.77
C VAL A 24 80.64 16.17 -31.19
N GLU A 25 81.62 15.78 -32.00
CA GLU A 25 81.39 15.25 -33.35
C GLU A 25 80.65 13.90 -33.32
N ASP A 26 80.97 13.02 -32.37
CA ASP A 26 80.29 11.73 -32.20
C ASP A 26 78.85 11.90 -31.74
N PHE A 27 78.56 12.90 -30.91
CA PHE A 27 77.20 13.27 -30.55
C PHE A 27 76.39 13.73 -31.78
N TYR A 28 77.00 14.55 -32.66
CA TYR A 28 76.32 14.97 -33.89
C TYR A 28 76.13 13.81 -34.87
N LYS A 29 77.10 12.89 -35.01
CA LYS A 29 76.95 11.65 -35.80
C LYS A 29 75.82 10.78 -35.26
N PHE A 30 75.74 10.63 -33.94
CA PHE A 30 74.62 9.94 -33.28
C PHE A 30 73.28 10.64 -33.56
N LYS A 31 73.22 11.97 -33.46
CA LYS A 31 72.00 12.75 -33.77
C LYS A 31 71.60 12.69 -35.24
N ILE A 32 72.55 12.57 -36.17
CA ILE A 32 72.28 12.34 -37.60
C ILE A 32 71.73 10.92 -37.79
N ALA A 33 72.39 9.91 -37.23
CA ALA A 33 71.95 8.52 -37.33
C ALA A 33 70.55 8.32 -36.72
N GLU A 34 70.31 8.91 -35.54
CA GLU A 34 69.00 8.93 -34.88
C GLU A 34 67.93 9.56 -35.78
N ASN A 35 68.20 10.73 -36.38
CA ASN A 35 67.23 11.37 -37.28
C ASN A 35 67.00 10.56 -38.56
N ILE A 36 68.04 10.00 -39.19
CA ILE A 36 67.88 9.20 -40.43
C ILE A 36 67.11 7.91 -40.16
N ILE A 37 67.44 7.20 -39.09
CA ILE A 37 66.79 5.93 -38.72
C ILE A 37 65.35 6.19 -38.27
N ILE A 38 65.13 7.16 -37.38
CA ILE A 38 63.78 7.41 -36.82
C ILE A 38 62.88 8.12 -37.82
N THR A 39 63.41 8.92 -38.74
CA THR A 39 62.60 9.70 -39.68
C THR A 39 62.52 9.08 -41.07
N GLY A 40 63.66 8.75 -41.67
CA GLY A 40 63.72 8.29 -43.06
C GLY A 40 63.20 6.86 -43.21
N VAL A 41 63.69 5.95 -42.38
CA VAL A 41 63.34 4.52 -42.47
C VAL A 41 61.88 4.29 -42.07
N THR A 42 61.40 4.93 -41.00
CA THR A 42 60.00 4.77 -40.55
C THR A 42 59.01 5.34 -41.57
N LEU A 43 59.30 6.49 -42.17
CA LEU A 43 58.46 7.09 -43.21
C LEU A 43 58.43 6.23 -44.47
N ALA A 44 59.60 5.71 -44.91
CA ALA A 44 59.68 4.84 -46.09
C ALA A 44 58.90 3.53 -45.90
N ILE A 45 59.04 2.88 -44.74
CA ILE A 45 58.29 1.66 -44.41
C ILE A 45 56.79 1.94 -44.36
N THR A 46 56.39 3.04 -43.71
CA THR A 46 54.97 3.42 -43.58
C THR A 46 54.35 3.65 -44.95
N VAL A 47 54.98 4.49 -45.79
CA VAL A 47 54.49 4.77 -47.15
C VAL A 47 54.44 3.48 -47.99
N GLY A 48 55.48 2.64 -47.94
CA GLY A 48 55.53 1.37 -48.67
C GLY A 48 54.38 0.41 -48.31
N LEU A 49 54.12 0.24 -47.02
CA LEU A 49 53.05 -0.65 -46.53
C LEU A 49 51.66 -0.14 -46.93
N TYR A 50 51.39 1.15 -46.79
CA TYR A 50 50.07 1.71 -47.14
C TYR A 50 49.81 1.69 -48.65
N VAL A 51 50.84 1.91 -49.47
CA VAL A 51 50.73 1.75 -50.94
C VAL A 51 50.44 0.30 -51.31
N ALA A 52 51.16 -0.67 -50.72
CA ALA A 52 50.93 -2.09 -50.98
C ALA A 52 49.50 -2.55 -50.61
N ILE A 53 48.98 -2.07 -49.48
CA ILE A 53 47.61 -2.35 -49.03
C ILE A 53 46.59 -1.71 -49.99
N GLY A 54 46.82 -0.46 -50.43
CA GLY A 54 45.96 0.23 -51.39
C GLY A 54 45.88 -0.50 -52.73
N VAL A 55 47.02 -0.95 -53.27
CA VAL A 55 47.10 -1.70 -54.53
C VAL A 55 46.40 -3.06 -54.40
N LYS A 56 46.61 -3.79 -53.30
CA LYS A 56 45.96 -5.08 -53.04
C LYS A 56 44.43 -4.98 -52.94
N LEU A 57 43.91 -3.86 -52.45
CA LEU A 57 42.48 -3.59 -52.37
C LEU A 57 41.86 -3.23 -53.73
N LEU A 58 42.61 -2.55 -54.60
CA LEU A 58 42.16 -2.16 -55.94
C LEU A 58 42.19 -3.32 -56.96
N LEU A 59 43.06 -4.31 -56.78
CA LEU A 59 43.21 -5.46 -57.68
C LEU A 59 42.32 -6.67 -57.32
N ARG A 60 41.45 -6.56 -56.31
CA ARG A 60 40.67 -7.69 -55.78
C ARG A 60 39.45 -7.99 -56.67
N ARG A 61 39.51 -9.00 -57.53
CA ARG A 61 38.34 -9.56 -58.24
C ARG A 61 37.62 -10.61 -57.37
N LEU A 62 36.30 -10.48 -57.23
CA LEU A 62 35.45 -11.40 -56.48
C LEU A 62 34.91 -12.50 -57.44
N PRO A 63 35.06 -13.80 -57.12
CA PRO A 63 34.47 -14.88 -57.91
C PRO A 63 33.04 -15.16 -57.42
N GLY A 64 32.06 -15.03 -58.31
CA GLY A 64 30.66 -15.38 -58.05
C GLY A 64 29.68 -14.43 -58.73
N ASP A 65 28.74 -15.00 -59.48
CA ASP A 65 27.72 -14.30 -60.26
C ASP A 65 26.70 -13.64 -59.31
N GLN A 66 26.81 -12.34 -59.09
CA GLN A 66 25.86 -11.57 -58.28
C GLN A 66 25.73 -10.11 -58.76
N GLN A 67 24.47 -9.68 -58.81
CA GLN A 67 23.92 -8.42 -59.32
C GLN A 67 24.82 -7.17 -59.17
N GLU A 68 24.85 -6.34 -60.22
CA GLU A 68 25.57 -5.04 -60.38
C GLU A 68 25.55 -4.10 -59.16
N VAL A 69 24.54 -4.19 -58.30
CA VAL A 69 24.37 -3.35 -57.11
C VAL A 69 25.41 -3.66 -56.03
N ASN A 70 25.81 -4.93 -55.88
CA ASN A 70 26.79 -5.34 -54.86
C ASN A 70 28.22 -4.94 -55.24
N THR A 71 28.53 -4.90 -56.53
CA THR A 71 29.84 -4.48 -57.06
C THR A 71 30.10 -3.00 -56.76
N ARG A 72 29.12 -2.12 -57.05
CA ARG A 72 29.20 -0.68 -56.77
C ARG A 72 29.36 -0.37 -55.27
N HIS A 73 28.71 -1.15 -54.41
CA HIS A 73 28.84 -1.01 -52.96
C HIS A 73 30.26 -1.39 -52.47
N SER A 74 30.82 -2.51 -52.97
CA SER A 74 32.17 -2.96 -52.61
C SER A 74 33.27 -1.96 -53.05
N GLU A 75 33.15 -1.38 -54.25
CA GLU A 75 34.06 -0.34 -54.75
C GLU A 75 33.96 0.98 -53.97
N ALA A 76 32.74 1.35 -53.54
CA ALA A 76 32.53 2.52 -52.69
C ALA A 76 33.20 2.34 -51.31
N VAL A 77 33.14 1.14 -50.74
CA VAL A 77 33.81 0.80 -49.47
C VAL A 77 35.34 0.85 -49.64
N ALA A 78 35.89 0.27 -50.71
CA ALA A 78 37.33 0.29 -50.98
C ALA A 78 37.88 1.72 -51.17
N ARG A 79 37.17 2.59 -51.93
CA ARG A 79 37.56 4.00 -52.10
C ARG A 79 37.56 4.80 -50.80
N ARG A 80 36.63 4.51 -49.88
CA ARG A 80 36.59 5.14 -48.55
C ARG A 80 37.78 4.72 -47.69
N VAL A 81 38.17 3.44 -47.73
CA VAL A 81 39.34 2.93 -47.00
C VAL A 81 40.64 3.53 -47.51
N VAL A 82 40.80 3.66 -48.83
CA VAL A 82 41.99 4.30 -49.42
C VAL A 82 42.09 5.78 -49.04
N ARG A 83 40.98 6.54 -49.11
CA ARG A 83 40.97 7.96 -48.68
C ARG A 83 41.35 8.12 -47.19
N MET A 84 40.88 7.22 -46.34
CA MET A 84 41.23 7.18 -44.92
C MET A 84 42.74 6.97 -44.70
N MET A 85 43.35 6.02 -45.42
CA MET A 85 44.78 5.73 -45.33
C MET A 85 45.63 6.93 -45.77
N VAL A 86 45.22 7.62 -46.84
CA VAL A 86 45.88 8.85 -47.30
C VAL A 86 45.82 9.95 -46.24
N CYS A 87 44.66 10.17 -45.60
CA CYS A 87 44.51 11.17 -44.53
C CYS A 87 45.42 10.87 -43.33
N VAL A 88 45.57 9.61 -42.91
CA VAL A 88 46.45 9.22 -41.80
C VAL A 88 47.91 9.54 -42.11
N VAL A 89 48.38 9.24 -43.33
CA VAL A 89 49.76 9.53 -43.75
C VAL A 89 50.02 11.04 -43.82
N LEU A 90 49.06 11.83 -44.33
CA LEU A 90 49.18 13.30 -44.38
C LEU A 90 49.28 13.92 -42.99
N VAL A 91 48.45 13.47 -42.04
CA VAL A 91 48.48 13.98 -40.65
C VAL A 91 49.80 13.63 -39.97
N PHE A 92 50.34 12.42 -40.19
CA PHE A 92 51.66 12.05 -39.69
C PHE A 92 52.75 13.02 -40.18
N CYS A 93 52.80 13.29 -41.49
CA CYS A 93 53.77 14.22 -42.07
C CYS A 93 53.60 15.64 -41.50
N LEU A 94 52.37 16.13 -41.36
CA LEU A 94 52.09 17.47 -40.84
C LEU A 94 52.50 17.61 -39.37
N CYS A 95 52.19 16.64 -38.52
CA CYS A 95 52.51 16.66 -37.10
C CYS A 95 54.02 16.55 -36.83
N TRP A 96 54.75 15.75 -37.62
CA TRP A 96 56.18 15.52 -37.38
C TRP A 96 57.11 16.50 -38.09
N SER A 97 56.67 17.14 -39.18
CA SER A 97 57.50 18.09 -39.94
C SER A 97 58.09 19.25 -39.11
N PRO A 98 57.39 19.89 -38.14
CA PRO A 98 57.98 20.97 -37.36
C PRO A 98 59.12 20.46 -36.47
N ASN A 99 59.00 19.24 -35.93
CA ASN A 99 60.06 18.64 -35.13
C ASN A 99 61.28 18.31 -35.97
N TRP A 100 61.11 17.74 -37.17
CA TRP A 100 62.22 17.43 -38.07
C TRP A 100 62.91 18.70 -38.56
N ILE A 101 62.15 19.72 -38.98
CA ILE A 101 62.68 21.00 -39.46
C ILE A 101 63.45 21.72 -38.34
N LEU A 102 62.85 21.90 -37.17
CA LEU A 102 63.49 22.61 -36.06
C LEU A 102 64.70 21.83 -35.51
N SER A 103 64.62 20.51 -35.40
CA SER A 103 65.75 19.71 -34.94
C SER A 103 66.89 19.69 -35.96
N THR A 104 66.60 19.78 -37.26
CA THR A 104 67.65 19.91 -38.29
C THR A 104 68.28 21.29 -38.26
N VAL A 105 67.48 22.36 -38.20
CA VAL A 105 67.98 23.75 -38.15
C VAL A 105 68.82 24.01 -36.90
N CYS A 106 68.35 23.58 -35.73
CA CYS A 106 68.99 23.88 -34.46
C CYS A 106 70.22 23.02 -34.15
N ASN A 107 70.29 21.80 -34.70
CA ASN A 107 71.45 20.92 -34.49
C ASN A 107 72.50 21.02 -35.60
N PHE A 108 72.12 21.33 -36.85
CA PHE A 108 73.03 21.21 -38.00
C PHE A 108 73.22 22.50 -38.83
N ILE A 109 72.30 23.47 -38.76
CA ILE A 109 72.37 24.69 -39.59
C ILE A 109 72.88 25.89 -38.78
N ASP A 110 72.16 26.30 -37.74
CA ASP A 110 72.57 27.41 -36.88
C ASP A 110 71.96 27.28 -35.47
N PRO A 111 72.74 26.74 -34.50
CA PRO A 111 72.30 26.57 -33.11
C PRO A 111 72.08 27.89 -32.35
N ARG A 112 72.47 29.04 -32.92
CA ARG A 112 72.40 30.36 -32.26
C ARG A 112 71.09 31.09 -32.56
N ARG A 113 70.26 30.58 -33.48
CA ARG A 113 68.95 31.18 -33.77
C ARG A 113 68.09 31.24 -32.51
N LYS A 114 67.41 32.37 -32.30
CA LYS A 114 66.58 32.60 -31.11
C LYS A 114 65.58 31.46 -30.86
N VAL A 115 64.99 30.93 -31.93
CA VAL A 115 64.01 29.83 -31.86
C VAL A 115 64.58 28.52 -31.28
N CYS A 116 65.91 28.32 -31.38
CA CYS A 116 66.59 27.11 -30.88
C CYS A 116 66.87 27.17 -29.38
N ARG A 117 66.84 28.36 -28.79
CA ARG A 117 67.03 28.59 -27.34
C ARG A 117 65.75 28.97 -26.61
N ASP A 118 64.64 29.11 -27.35
CA ASP A 118 63.33 29.36 -26.77
C ASP A 118 62.75 28.05 -26.23
N PRO A 119 62.57 27.91 -24.90
CA PRO A 119 62.01 26.70 -24.30
C PRO A 119 60.58 26.43 -24.78
N ASN A 120 59.82 27.46 -25.16
CA ASN A 120 58.46 27.28 -25.68
C ASN A 120 58.48 26.64 -27.08
N ALA A 121 59.45 26.99 -27.93
CA ALA A 121 59.60 26.36 -29.23
C ALA A 121 59.94 24.86 -29.12
N GLY A 122 60.76 24.50 -28.13
CA GLY A 122 61.07 23.11 -27.78
C GLY A 122 59.84 22.33 -27.29
N PHE A 123 59.00 22.95 -26.47
CA PHE A 123 57.75 22.36 -26.01
C PHE A 123 56.74 22.18 -27.15
N VAL A 124 56.53 23.22 -27.96
CA VAL A 124 55.55 23.22 -29.06
C VAL A 124 55.88 22.17 -30.12
N LYS A 125 57.15 22.03 -30.54
CA LYS A 125 57.52 21.00 -31.53
C LYS A 125 57.22 19.58 -31.03
N LEU A 126 57.39 19.34 -29.73
CA LEU A 126 57.16 18.05 -29.10
C LEU A 126 55.65 17.74 -29.02
N VAL A 127 54.86 18.72 -28.57
CA VAL A 127 53.40 18.60 -28.48
C VAL A 127 52.78 18.33 -29.85
N VAL A 128 53.21 19.05 -30.89
CA VAL A 128 52.66 18.88 -32.24
C VAL A 128 53.02 17.51 -32.82
N ALA A 129 54.24 17.01 -32.59
CA ALA A 129 54.65 15.67 -33.02
C ALA A 129 53.83 14.55 -32.33
N TYR A 130 53.68 14.62 -31.00
CA TYR A 130 52.92 13.60 -30.25
C TYR A 130 51.40 13.69 -30.47
N SER A 131 50.89 14.83 -30.94
CA SER A 131 49.48 14.99 -31.30
C SER A 131 49.04 14.04 -32.43
N ASN A 132 49.98 13.54 -33.26
CA ASN A 132 49.68 12.54 -34.30
C ASN A 132 48.94 11.30 -33.74
N SER A 133 49.41 10.80 -32.60
CA SER A 133 48.81 9.63 -31.93
C SER A 133 47.43 9.93 -31.36
N ALA A 134 47.18 11.19 -30.99
CA ALA A 134 45.87 11.64 -30.53
C ALA A 134 44.88 11.84 -31.68
N ILE A 135 45.32 12.36 -32.84
CA ILE A 135 44.44 12.70 -33.97
C ILE A 135 44.03 11.44 -34.76
N THR A 136 44.93 10.47 -34.92
CA THR A 136 44.70 9.28 -35.76
C THR A 136 43.42 8.49 -35.39
N PRO A 137 43.11 8.23 -34.10
CA PRO A 137 41.83 7.63 -33.68
C PRO A 137 40.56 8.38 -34.10
N PHE A 138 40.61 9.69 -34.35
CA PHE A 138 39.47 10.50 -34.79
C PHE A 138 39.30 10.51 -36.32
N ILE A 139 40.30 10.10 -37.09
CA ILE A 139 40.21 9.97 -38.55
C ILE A 139 39.41 8.71 -38.93
N TYR A 140 39.61 7.58 -38.23
CA TYR A 140 38.94 6.32 -38.55
C TYR A 140 37.39 6.39 -38.52
N PRO A 141 36.74 7.06 -37.55
CA PRO A 141 35.29 7.25 -37.51
C PRO A 141 34.71 8.06 -38.68
N ILE A 142 35.51 8.96 -39.28
CA ILE A 142 35.05 9.78 -40.40
C ILE A 142 34.83 8.90 -41.64
N PHE A 143 35.76 7.96 -41.91
CA PHE A 143 35.76 7.19 -43.15
C PHE A 143 35.26 5.75 -43.03
N SER A 144 35.32 5.13 -41.85
CA SER A 144 34.85 3.76 -41.61
C SER A 144 33.60 3.75 -40.75
N GLU A 145 32.51 3.19 -41.28
CA GLU A 145 31.21 3.12 -40.59
C GLU A 145 31.23 2.20 -39.38
N ASN A 146 31.98 1.10 -39.45
CA ASN A 146 32.19 0.18 -38.32
C ASN A 146 32.99 0.86 -37.19
N PHE A 147 34.03 1.62 -37.55
CA PHE A 147 34.75 2.46 -36.59
C PHE A 147 33.89 3.60 -36.10
N ARG A 148 33.06 4.24 -36.94
CA ARG A 148 32.13 5.30 -36.50
C ARG A 148 31.12 4.78 -35.51
N THR A 149 30.61 3.58 -35.72
CA THR A 149 29.65 2.93 -34.83
C THR A 149 30.33 2.51 -33.54
N SER A 150 31.53 1.95 -33.61
CA SER A 150 32.34 1.58 -32.43
C SER A 150 32.84 2.81 -31.66
N PHE A 151 33.22 3.88 -32.34
CA PHE A 151 33.66 5.14 -31.78
C PHE A 151 32.49 5.95 -31.22
N LYS A 152 31.32 5.93 -31.87
CA LYS A 152 30.06 6.39 -31.26
C LYS A 152 29.70 5.54 -30.05
N ARG A 153 30.03 4.25 -30.03
CA ARG A 153 29.82 3.35 -28.88
C ARG A 153 30.82 3.62 -27.74
N ILE A 154 32.06 4.01 -28.04
CA ILE A 154 33.09 4.45 -27.08
C ILE A 154 32.81 5.88 -26.58
N LEU A 155 32.37 6.80 -27.43
CA LEU A 155 31.92 8.15 -27.05
C LEU A 155 30.57 8.12 -26.31
N ARG A 156 29.65 7.23 -26.71
CA ARG A 156 28.53 6.83 -25.85
C ARG A 156 29.03 6.07 -24.61
N GLY A 157 30.22 5.50 -24.58
CA GLY A 157 30.84 4.97 -23.35
C GLY A 157 31.35 6.09 -22.42
N MET A 158 31.94 7.16 -22.98
CA MET A 158 32.49 8.31 -22.25
C MET A 158 31.42 9.31 -21.80
N PHE A 159 30.35 9.53 -22.59
CA PHE A 159 29.27 10.48 -22.29
C PHE A 159 27.89 9.85 -22.13
N CYS A 160 27.77 8.53 -22.33
CA CYS A 160 26.55 7.76 -22.13
C CYS A 160 26.85 6.51 -21.29
N CYS A 161 27.52 6.70 -20.17
CA CYS A 161 27.13 5.91 -19.04
C CYS A 161 25.68 6.30 -18.67
N LYS A 162 24.70 5.57 -19.22
CA LYS A 162 23.88 4.83 -18.25
C LYS A 162 24.86 3.86 -17.61
N ARG A 163 25.60 4.35 -16.60
CA ARG A 163 26.49 3.52 -15.82
C ARG A 163 25.62 2.32 -15.45
N GLY A 164 26.06 1.10 -15.70
CA GLY A 164 25.66 0.06 -14.76
C GLY A 164 26.07 0.60 -13.40
N THR A 165 25.20 0.58 -12.40
CA THR A 165 25.59 1.07 -11.07
C THR A 165 26.68 0.13 -10.57
N GLN A 166 27.95 0.55 -10.68
CA GLN A 166 29.06 -0.20 -10.14
C GLN A 166 29.03 -0.04 -8.63
N VAL A 167 28.87 -1.16 -7.94
CA VAL A 167 28.76 -1.25 -6.50
C VAL A 167 29.89 -2.12 -5.97
N ARG A 168 30.48 -1.76 -4.82
CA ARG A 168 31.52 -2.58 -4.18
C ARG A 168 30.82 -3.72 -3.42
N GLY A 169 30.95 -4.95 -3.92
CA GLY A 169 30.38 -6.17 -3.32
C GLY A 169 31.10 -6.61 -2.03
N ASN A 170 30.68 -7.75 -1.47
CA ASN A 170 31.25 -8.37 -0.26
C ASN A 170 32.77 -8.58 -0.40
N GLU A 171 33.48 -8.47 0.72
CA GLU A 171 34.95 -8.60 0.80
C GLU A 171 35.38 -9.93 1.47
N ASP A 172 34.42 -10.65 2.07
CA ASP A 172 34.59 -11.95 2.71
C ASP A 172 33.45 -12.93 2.29
N ASP A 173 33.52 -14.12 2.86
CA ASP A 173 32.78 -15.30 2.45
C ASP A 173 31.40 -15.42 3.12
N ASP A 174 31.28 -14.88 4.33
CA ASP A 174 30.20 -15.11 5.26
C ASP A 174 29.37 -13.85 5.57
N THR A 175 29.95 -12.65 5.44
CA THR A 175 29.20 -11.42 5.73
C THR A 175 28.37 -10.97 4.54
N THR A 176 27.12 -10.55 4.83
CA THR A 176 26.30 -9.89 3.83
C THR A 176 26.62 -8.41 3.78
N LYS A 177 27.05 -7.94 2.61
CA LYS A 177 27.28 -6.51 2.34
C LYS A 177 26.10 -5.88 1.62
N TYR A 178 25.58 -4.80 2.20
CA TYR A 178 24.50 -4.01 1.63
C TYR A 178 25.03 -2.78 0.93
N VAL A 179 24.56 -2.54 -0.29
CA VAL A 179 24.94 -1.37 -1.09
C VAL A 179 23.71 -0.61 -1.55
N LYS A 180 23.64 0.66 -1.14
CA LYS A 180 22.64 1.62 -1.64
C LYS A 180 23.03 2.09 -3.04
N LEU A 181 22.08 2.05 -3.97
CA LEU A 181 22.27 2.57 -5.32
C LEU A 181 22.14 4.10 -5.31
N GLY A 182 23.04 4.79 -6.00
CA GLY A 182 23.03 6.27 -6.08
C GLY A 182 21.83 6.87 -6.83
N TYR A 183 21.05 6.03 -7.52
CA TYR A 183 19.81 6.37 -8.20
C TYR A 183 18.88 5.15 -8.24
N VAL A 184 17.58 5.40 -8.38
CA VAL A 184 16.57 4.35 -8.46
C VAL A 184 16.59 3.70 -9.84
N ILE A 185 16.77 2.39 -9.90
CA ILE A 185 16.72 1.61 -11.14
C ILE A 185 15.29 1.08 -11.32
N ARG A 186 14.55 1.59 -12.30
CA ARG A 186 13.23 1.05 -12.65
C ARG A 186 13.39 -0.05 -13.67
N ALA A 187 13.21 -1.31 -13.26
CA ALA A 187 13.39 -2.46 -14.14
C ALA A 187 12.51 -3.65 -13.71
N ARG A 188 12.18 -4.50 -14.70
CA ARG A 188 11.63 -5.84 -14.49
C ARG A 188 12.75 -6.90 -14.49
N HIS A 189 13.69 -6.81 -15.44
CA HIS A 189 14.83 -7.73 -15.54
C HIS A 189 16.10 -7.04 -15.04
N VAL A 190 16.83 -7.69 -14.15
CA VAL A 190 18.04 -7.16 -13.53
C VAL A 190 19.21 -8.10 -13.81
N ARG A 191 20.28 -7.59 -14.43
CA ARG A 191 21.54 -8.33 -14.60
C ARG A 191 22.61 -7.80 -13.66
N VAL A 192 23.30 -8.72 -13.01
CA VAL A 192 24.38 -8.46 -12.07
C VAL A 192 25.64 -9.11 -12.64
N ARG A 193 26.70 -8.32 -12.77
CA ARG A 193 27.98 -8.74 -13.36
C ARG A 193 29.09 -8.57 -12.32
N PRO A 194 29.70 -9.66 -11.83
CA PRO A 194 30.90 -9.57 -10.99
C PRO A 194 32.05 -8.97 -11.81
N LEU A 195 32.78 -8.01 -11.22
CA LEU A 195 33.89 -7.33 -11.90
C LEU A 195 35.26 -7.68 -11.32
N SER A 196 35.30 -8.15 -10.06
CA SER A 196 36.50 -8.55 -9.33
C SER A 196 36.13 -9.65 -8.34
N TRP A 197 37.01 -10.62 -8.15
CA TRP A 197 36.85 -11.79 -7.26
C TRP A 197 38.21 -12.19 -6.68
N MET A 198 38.24 -12.92 -5.57
CA MET A 198 39.51 -13.38 -4.96
C MET A 198 39.98 -14.71 -5.56
N GLU A 199 39.29 -15.80 -5.27
CA GLU A 199 39.65 -17.13 -5.79
C GLU A 199 38.75 -17.50 -6.97
N ASN A 200 37.46 -17.71 -6.71
CA ASN A 200 36.48 -18.14 -7.70
C ASN A 200 35.30 -17.16 -7.73
N MET A 201 34.73 -16.92 -8.92
CA MET A 201 33.61 -16.01 -9.09
C MET A 201 32.32 -16.64 -8.55
N CYS A 202 31.98 -16.30 -7.31
CA CYS A 202 30.74 -16.73 -6.67
C CYS A 202 30.02 -15.56 -5.98
N MET A 203 28.68 -15.64 -5.90
CA MET A 203 27.89 -14.67 -5.15
C MET A 203 26.50 -15.18 -4.77
N ARG A 204 26.01 -14.66 -3.65
CA ARG A 204 24.59 -14.59 -3.28
C ARG A 204 24.11 -13.16 -3.30
N ILE A 205 22.82 -12.94 -3.53
CA ILE A 205 22.23 -11.62 -3.73
C ILE A 205 20.78 -11.51 -3.24
N GLU A 206 20.40 -10.31 -2.79
CA GLU A 206 19.01 -9.85 -2.64
C GLU A 206 18.87 -8.43 -3.21
N LEU A 207 17.72 -8.12 -3.81
CA LEU A 207 17.42 -6.81 -4.37
C LEU A 207 16.34 -6.12 -3.54
N TYR A 208 16.46 -4.81 -3.33
CA TYR A 208 15.52 -4.04 -2.51
C TYR A 208 14.85 -2.94 -3.32
N GLY A 209 13.53 -2.78 -3.17
CA GLY A 209 12.76 -1.81 -3.94
C GLY A 209 11.27 -1.75 -3.59
N CYS A 210 10.48 -1.07 -4.44
CA CYS A 210 9.01 -1.01 -4.32
C CYS A 210 8.30 -1.11 -5.68
N THR A 211 7.06 -1.62 -5.68
CA THR A 211 6.15 -1.58 -6.83
C THR A 211 5.71 -0.13 -7.09
N ALA A 212 5.87 0.37 -8.31
CA ALA A 212 5.46 1.74 -8.64
C ALA A 212 3.92 1.91 -8.52
N ARG A 213 3.41 2.67 -7.52
CA ARG A 213 1.97 3.03 -7.41
C ARG A 213 1.79 4.57 -7.46
N GLY A 214 0.90 5.06 -8.32
CA GLY A 214 0.26 6.40 -8.20
C GLY A 214 0.38 7.37 -9.39
N LEU A 215 1.26 7.13 -10.35
CA LEU A 215 1.31 7.83 -11.64
C LEU A 215 1.60 6.76 -12.69
N ASN A 216 0.53 6.23 -13.28
CA ASN A 216 0.66 5.28 -14.35
C ASN A 216 0.68 6.08 -15.65
N THR A 217 1.64 5.76 -16.52
CA THR A 217 1.39 5.93 -17.95
C THR A 217 0.13 5.12 -18.25
N ILE A 218 -0.79 5.66 -19.05
CA ILE A 218 -2.02 4.91 -19.42
C ILE A 218 -1.65 3.71 -20.33
N GLY A 219 -0.36 3.56 -20.64
CA GLY A 219 0.21 2.48 -21.41
C GLY A 219 0.22 2.83 -22.89
N PHE A 220 0.26 4.12 -23.21
CA PHE A 220 0.29 4.61 -24.57
C PHE A 220 1.62 4.23 -25.25
N GLU A 221 2.76 4.39 -24.56
CA GLU A 221 4.08 3.90 -24.98
C GLU A 221 4.13 2.36 -25.03
N ALA A 222 3.54 1.69 -24.04
CA ALA A 222 3.58 0.24 -23.88
C ALA A 222 2.61 -0.54 -24.80
N GLY A 223 1.87 0.15 -25.68
CA GLY A 223 0.96 -0.47 -26.64
C GLY A 223 -0.38 -0.96 -26.06
N LYS A 224 -0.75 -0.58 -24.83
CA LYS A 224 -2.01 -1.01 -24.19
C LYS A 224 -3.25 -0.45 -24.86
N ILE A 225 -3.18 0.79 -25.35
CA ILE A 225 -4.20 1.36 -26.23
C ILE A 225 -3.91 0.87 -27.64
N ALA A 226 -4.85 0.15 -28.27
CA ALA A 226 -4.65 -0.41 -29.60
C ALA A 226 -4.57 0.68 -30.69
N ASN A 227 -3.94 0.38 -31.83
CA ASN A 227 -3.82 1.35 -32.93
C ASN A 227 -5.18 1.77 -33.50
N SER A 228 -6.21 0.92 -33.37
CA SER A 228 -7.59 1.23 -33.75
C SER A 228 -8.23 2.34 -32.90
N SER A 229 -7.70 2.59 -31.70
CA SER A 229 -8.18 3.63 -30.78
C SER A 229 -7.47 4.98 -31.00
N LEU A 230 -6.63 5.08 -32.05
CA LEU A 230 -5.87 6.28 -32.38
C LEU A 230 -6.36 6.85 -33.71
N ASN A 231 -6.65 8.14 -33.73
CA ASN A 231 -7.07 8.85 -34.94
C ASN A 231 -6.36 10.20 -35.04
N ALA A 232 -6.40 10.82 -36.21
CA ALA A 232 -5.86 12.15 -36.43
C ALA A 232 -6.62 12.88 -37.53
N SER A 233 -6.51 14.21 -37.53
CA SER A 233 -7.09 15.06 -38.59
C SER A 233 -6.56 14.73 -39.98
N SER A 234 -5.26 14.45 -40.09
CA SER A 234 -4.60 14.07 -41.33
C SER A 234 -3.32 13.26 -41.06
N VAL A 235 -2.78 12.64 -42.10
CA VAL A 235 -1.58 11.80 -42.01
C VAL A 235 -0.68 12.09 -43.20
N LEU A 236 0.58 12.45 -42.95
CA LEU A 236 1.54 12.83 -43.99
C LEU A 236 1.76 11.73 -45.03
N ASN A 237 2.04 10.50 -44.58
CA ASN A 237 2.14 9.31 -45.44
C ASN A 237 2.06 8.03 -44.59
N LYS A 238 2.19 6.86 -45.24
CA LYS A 238 2.07 5.55 -44.57
C LYS A 238 3.07 5.32 -43.42
N TYR A 239 4.13 6.11 -43.33
CA TYR A 239 5.16 6.05 -42.28
C TYR A 239 4.94 7.04 -41.13
N HIS A 240 3.87 7.85 -41.15
CA HIS A 240 3.57 8.87 -40.14
C HIS A 240 2.16 8.72 -39.55
N LYS A 241 1.65 7.49 -39.52
CA LYS A 241 0.31 7.15 -39.03
C LYS A 241 0.14 7.47 -37.54
N PRO A 242 -1.11 7.62 -37.05
CA PRO A 242 -1.41 7.86 -35.63
C PRO A 242 -0.72 6.88 -34.66
N GLY A 243 -0.56 5.60 -35.05
CA GLY A 243 0.13 4.58 -34.25
C GLY A 243 1.60 4.88 -33.95
N TYR A 244 2.24 5.77 -34.71
CA TYR A 244 3.62 6.21 -34.47
C TYR A 244 3.71 7.40 -33.52
N ALA A 245 2.59 7.94 -33.04
CA ALA A 245 2.59 8.97 -32.01
C ALA A 245 3.02 8.45 -30.63
N ARG A 246 3.41 7.18 -30.46
CA ARG A 246 3.78 6.64 -29.15
C ARG A 246 5.16 7.14 -28.72
N LEU A 247 5.26 7.55 -27.44
CA LEU A 247 6.51 8.01 -26.84
C LEU A 247 7.65 6.99 -27.03
N ASN A 248 8.89 7.47 -27.19
CA ASN A 248 10.12 6.67 -27.27
C ASN A 248 10.17 5.58 -28.36
N THR A 249 9.29 5.59 -29.35
CA THR A 249 9.37 4.69 -30.50
C THR A 249 10.63 4.98 -31.33
N VAL A 250 11.38 3.92 -31.69
CA VAL A 250 12.72 3.97 -32.34
C VAL A 250 12.68 3.47 -33.80
N ILE A 251 11.48 3.35 -34.39
CA ILE A 251 11.32 2.91 -35.79
C ILE A 251 11.78 4.04 -36.73
N GLU A 252 12.46 3.70 -37.83
CA GLU A 252 12.93 4.63 -38.87
C GLU A 252 11.79 5.55 -39.35
N GLY A 253 11.75 6.79 -38.84
CA GLY A 253 10.79 7.85 -39.19
C GLY A 253 9.63 8.10 -38.20
N GLY A 254 9.50 7.34 -37.10
CA GLY A 254 8.26 7.23 -36.31
C GLY A 254 7.88 8.43 -35.43
N ALA A 255 6.97 9.26 -35.93
CA ALA A 255 6.04 10.11 -35.17
C ALA A 255 4.71 10.15 -35.94
N TRP A 256 3.60 10.51 -35.29
CA TRP A 256 2.47 10.99 -36.09
C TRP A 256 2.85 12.36 -36.65
N CYS A 257 2.66 12.55 -37.96
CA CYS A 257 2.82 13.85 -38.59
C CYS A 257 1.60 14.16 -39.45
N ALA A 258 1.10 15.39 -39.33
CA ALA A 258 0.00 15.88 -40.15
C ALA A 258 0.45 16.06 -41.61
N ARG A 259 -0.48 15.89 -42.55
CA ARG A 259 -0.23 16.13 -43.98
C ARG A 259 -0.14 17.62 -44.30
N GLU A 260 -0.92 18.41 -43.58
CA GLU A 260 -1.03 19.85 -43.75
C GLU A 260 -0.50 20.55 -42.49
N THR A 261 0.10 21.73 -42.65
CA THR A 261 0.65 22.52 -41.54
C THR A 261 -0.25 23.74 -41.28
N ASN A 262 -1.38 23.51 -40.63
CA ASN A 262 -2.33 24.55 -40.22
C ASN A 262 -2.87 24.27 -38.80
N THR A 263 -3.59 25.23 -38.21
CA THR A 263 -4.06 25.15 -36.81
C THR A 263 -5.28 24.24 -36.62
N SER A 264 -5.83 23.64 -37.68
CA SER A 264 -6.93 22.67 -37.56
C SER A 264 -6.45 21.23 -37.37
N GLN A 265 -5.12 21.01 -37.30
CA GLN A 265 -4.56 19.68 -37.14
C GLN A 265 -4.59 19.20 -35.69
N TYR A 266 -5.07 17.97 -35.50
CA TYR A 266 -5.16 17.34 -34.19
C TYR A 266 -4.81 15.86 -34.21
N PHE A 267 -4.32 15.40 -33.07
CA PHE A 267 -4.15 13.99 -32.75
C PHE A 267 -5.19 13.56 -31.71
N GLN A 268 -5.90 12.46 -31.96
CA GLN A 268 -7.00 11.97 -31.13
C GLN A 268 -6.70 10.59 -30.53
N VAL A 269 -7.03 10.43 -29.25
CA VAL A 269 -6.93 9.18 -28.50
C VAL A 269 -8.29 8.82 -27.91
N ASP A 270 -8.79 7.61 -28.19
CA ASP A 270 -9.84 6.96 -27.41
C ASP A 270 -9.18 6.11 -26.31
N LEU A 271 -9.43 6.45 -25.05
CA LEU A 271 -8.89 5.77 -23.88
C LEU A 271 -9.68 4.50 -23.53
N ILE A 272 -10.72 4.15 -24.31
CA ILE A 272 -11.64 3.01 -24.15
C ILE A 272 -12.59 3.19 -22.95
N GLU A 273 -12.07 3.70 -21.84
CA GLU A 273 -12.77 3.96 -20.58
C GLU A 273 -12.48 5.39 -20.10
N ILE A 274 -13.28 5.90 -19.15
CA ILE A 274 -13.09 7.27 -18.65
C ILE A 274 -11.86 7.31 -17.73
N HIS A 275 -10.96 8.26 -17.96
CA HIS A 275 -9.75 8.46 -17.18
C HIS A 275 -9.70 9.88 -16.59
N LYS A 276 -9.08 10.00 -15.41
CA LYS A 276 -8.65 11.25 -14.80
C LYS A 276 -7.21 11.55 -15.23
N LEU A 277 -7.07 12.37 -16.26
CA LEU A 277 -5.78 12.77 -16.82
C LEU A 277 -5.20 13.93 -16.01
N ARG A 278 -3.91 13.81 -15.69
CA ARG A 278 -3.16 14.83 -14.95
C ARG A 278 -2.00 15.40 -15.73
N ASN A 279 -1.38 14.62 -16.62
CA ASN A 279 -0.28 15.14 -17.41
C ASN A 279 -0.28 14.61 -18.84
N VAL A 280 0.31 15.40 -19.73
CA VAL A 280 0.69 15.00 -21.09
C VAL A 280 2.19 15.15 -21.24
N ILE A 281 2.84 14.11 -21.72
CA ILE A 281 4.24 14.15 -22.10
C ILE A 281 4.29 14.22 -23.61
N LEU A 282 4.98 15.22 -24.17
CA LEU A 282 5.22 15.37 -25.60
C LEU A 282 6.68 15.07 -25.94
N GLN A 283 6.92 14.64 -27.18
CA GLN A 283 8.24 14.44 -27.77
C GLN A 283 8.14 14.66 -29.30
N GLY A 284 9.16 15.26 -29.93
CA GLY A 284 9.19 15.50 -31.38
C GLY A 284 9.58 14.24 -32.17
N LYS A 285 9.74 14.33 -33.49
CA LYS A 285 10.21 13.20 -34.34
C LYS A 285 11.69 12.85 -34.04
N TYR A 286 12.07 11.57 -34.03
CA TYR A 286 13.37 11.08 -33.50
C TYR A 286 14.60 11.20 -34.43
N SER A 287 14.43 11.24 -35.77
CA SER A 287 15.55 11.46 -36.72
C SER A 287 15.07 11.51 -38.18
N GLY A 288 15.68 12.38 -38.99
CA GLY A 288 15.56 12.53 -40.45
C GLY A 288 16.56 13.58 -40.97
N PRO A 289 16.68 13.81 -42.29
CA PRO A 289 17.40 14.97 -42.83
C PRO A 289 16.91 16.27 -42.16
N ALA A 290 17.74 17.32 -42.08
CA ALA A 290 17.40 18.58 -41.40
C ALA A 290 16.12 19.28 -41.94
N GLU A 291 15.66 18.88 -43.13
CA GLU A 291 14.47 19.36 -43.82
C GLU A 291 13.20 18.53 -43.50
N GLU A 292 13.31 17.43 -42.73
CA GLU A 292 12.19 16.57 -42.31
C GLU A 292 12.01 16.47 -40.78
N GLN A 293 12.69 17.33 -40.02
CA GLN A 293 12.53 17.42 -38.57
C GLN A 293 11.22 18.16 -38.25
N GLY A 294 10.54 17.77 -37.17
CA GLY A 294 9.22 18.33 -36.86
C GLY A 294 8.80 18.09 -35.44
N TRP A 295 8.30 19.13 -34.79
CA TRP A 295 7.69 19.03 -33.47
C TRP A 295 6.72 20.18 -33.21
N VAL A 296 5.73 19.91 -32.37
CA VAL A 296 4.80 20.94 -31.88
C VAL A 296 5.42 21.70 -30.72
N THR A 297 5.44 23.03 -30.83
CA THR A 297 5.99 23.98 -29.85
C THR A 297 4.91 24.61 -28.98
N LYS A 298 3.64 24.60 -29.41
CA LYS A 298 2.47 24.89 -28.56
C LYS A 298 1.26 24.09 -29.00
N PHE A 299 0.43 23.66 -28.05
CA PHE A 299 -0.77 22.87 -28.32
C PHE A 299 -1.93 23.25 -27.41
N SER A 300 -3.15 22.92 -27.81
CA SER A 300 -4.34 23.03 -26.96
C SER A 300 -5.06 21.69 -26.87
N VAL A 301 -5.94 21.52 -25.88
CA VAL A 301 -6.61 20.25 -25.61
C VAL A 301 -8.13 20.41 -25.59
N THR A 302 -8.83 19.54 -26.32
CA THR A 302 -10.27 19.34 -26.19
C THR A 302 -10.56 17.91 -25.78
N TYR A 303 -11.65 17.69 -25.04
CA TYR A 303 -11.97 16.37 -24.50
C TYR A 303 -13.47 16.05 -24.60
N SER A 304 -13.81 14.77 -24.59
CA SER A 304 -15.19 14.28 -24.73
C SER A 304 -15.39 12.95 -24.00
N ASN A 305 -16.62 12.63 -23.61
CA ASN A 305 -16.98 11.32 -23.04
C ASN A 305 -17.74 10.42 -24.02
N ASP A 306 -18.38 11.02 -25.02
CA ASP A 306 -19.21 10.33 -26.02
C ASP A 306 -18.59 10.34 -27.43
N GLY A 307 -17.53 11.14 -27.64
CA GLY A 307 -16.88 11.35 -28.93
C GLY A 307 -17.65 12.30 -29.86
N ILE A 308 -18.82 12.76 -29.45
CA ILE A 308 -19.75 13.59 -30.22
C ILE A 308 -19.70 15.04 -29.72
N MET A 309 -19.90 15.25 -28.42
CA MET A 309 -19.87 16.57 -27.78
C MET A 309 -18.48 16.82 -27.19
N TRP A 310 -17.82 17.90 -27.63
CA TRP A 310 -16.45 18.24 -27.24
C TRP A 310 -16.43 19.46 -26.32
N SER A 311 -15.72 19.35 -25.20
CA SER A 311 -15.54 20.39 -24.20
C SER A 311 -14.11 20.91 -24.18
N GLN A 312 -13.94 22.17 -23.74
CA GLN A 312 -12.67 22.86 -23.55
C GLN A 312 -12.39 23.09 -22.05
N GLN A 313 -11.13 23.29 -21.67
CA GLN A 313 -10.74 23.40 -20.25
C GLN A 313 -11.26 24.65 -19.52
N VAL A 314 -11.68 25.72 -20.22
CA VAL A 314 -12.12 26.97 -19.56
C VAL A 314 -13.30 27.62 -20.29
N GLN A 315 -14.23 28.18 -19.51
CA GLN A 315 -15.33 29.02 -19.97
C GLN A 315 -14.79 30.43 -20.28
N GLY A 316 -14.21 30.63 -21.47
CA GLY A 316 -13.75 31.96 -21.91
C GLY A 316 -12.54 32.05 -22.85
N GLY A 317 -11.92 30.94 -23.27
CA GLY A 317 -10.83 30.97 -24.25
C GLY A 317 -10.04 29.67 -24.39
N LEU A 318 -9.23 29.56 -25.45
CA LEU A 318 -8.35 28.42 -25.72
C LEU A 318 -7.11 28.48 -24.81
N GLU A 319 -6.99 27.55 -23.87
CA GLU A 319 -5.75 27.38 -23.09
C GLU A 319 -4.68 26.74 -23.98
N VAL A 320 -3.55 27.44 -24.13
CA VAL A 320 -2.42 27.03 -24.97
C VAL A 320 -1.28 26.59 -24.07
N PHE A 321 -0.91 25.32 -24.17
CA PHE A 321 0.22 24.73 -23.49
C PHE A 321 1.49 24.90 -24.33
N GLU A 322 2.61 25.19 -23.67
CA GLU A 322 3.93 25.06 -24.28
C GLU A 322 4.15 23.61 -24.72
N GLY A 323 4.83 23.39 -25.83
CA GLY A 323 5.14 22.09 -26.41
C GLY A 323 6.62 21.73 -26.27
N ASN A 324 7.18 21.06 -27.26
CA ASN A 324 8.59 20.69 -27.26
C ASN A 324 9.49 21.85 -27.73
N ASN A 325 10.69 21.93 -27.18
CA ASN A 325 11.71 22.91 -27.53
C ASN A 325 12.93 22.31 -28.26
N LEU A 326 13.01 20.98 -28.38
CA LEU A 326 14.07 20.22 -29.04
C LEU A 326 13.50 18.90 -29.64
N ASP A 327 14.04 18.46 -30.78
CA ASP A 327 13.59 17.33 -31.63
C ASP A 327 13.22 16.02 -30.87
N HIS A 328 13.96 15.63 -29.84
CA HIS A 328 13.82 14.31 -29.20
C HIS A 328 13.72 14.32 -27.67
N LYS A 329 13.74 15.49 -27.02
CA LYS A 329 13.58 15.55 -25.56
C LYS A 329 12.10 15.56 -25.18
N THR A 330 11.77 14.79 -24.16
CA THR A 330 10.40 14.73 -23.63
C THR A 330 10.10 15.97 -22.79
N LYS A 331 8.95 16.60 -23.00
CA LYS A 331 8.44 17.70 -22.18
C LYS A 331 7.14 17.27 -21.50
N ASN A 332 7.04 17.47 -20.18
CA ASN A 332 5.88 17.12 -19.38
C ASN A 332 5.05 18.37 -19.06
N HIS A 333 3.73 18.27 -19.22
CA HIS A 333 2.77 19.34 -18.94
C HIS A 333 1.70 18.84 -17.98
N GLU A 334 1.41 19.63 -16.94
CA GLU A 334 0.36 19.35 -15.97
C GLU A 334 -0.96 19.98 -16.43
N MET A 335 -2.04 19.19 -16.36
CA MET A 335 -3.41 19.60 -16.65
C MET A 335 -4.11 19.96 -15.34
N SER A 336 -4.25 21.27 -15.07
CA SER A 336 -4.90 21.78 -13.87
C SER A 336 -6.09 22.67 -14.23
N PRO A 337 -7.34 22.29 -13.91
CA PRO A 337 -7.74 21.06 -13.22
C PRO A 337 -7.60 19.80 -14.08
N SER A 338 -7.52 18.62 -13.43
CA SER A 338 -7.41 17.33 -14.12
C SER A 338 -8.64 17.01 -14.97
N LEU A 339 -8.44 16.49 -16.19
CA LEU A 339 -9.51 16.15 -17.14
C LEU A 339 -10.13 14.78 -16.82
N HIS A 340 -11.47 14.70 -16.77
CA HIS A 340 -12.19 13.42 -16.67
C HIS A 340 -12.82 13.09 -18.02
N THR A 341 -12.17 12.20 -18.78
CA THR A 341 -12.52 12.01 -20.19
C THR A 341 -12.17 10.63 -20.71
N ARG A 342 -12.92 10.15 -21.71
CA ARG A 342 -12.58 8.99 -22.54
C ARG A 342 -11.85 9.39 -23.83
N PHE A 343 -12.26 10.48 -24.48
CA PHE A 343 -11.68 10.93 -25.75
C PHE A 343 -10.89 12.23 -25.58
N VAL A 344 -9.65 12.26 -26.06
CA VAL A 344 -8.78 13.43 -25.98
C VAL A 344 -8.31 13.82 -27.38
N ARG A 345 -8.33 15.12 -27.70
CA ARG A 345 -7.69 15.70 -28.88
C ARG A 345 -6.63 16.71 -28.46
N LEU A 346 -5.43 16.56 -29.01
CA LEU A 346 -4.36 17.55 -28.92
C LEU A 346 -4.28 18.30 -30.25
N HIS A 347 -4.59 19.60 -30.22
CA HIS A 347 -4.56 20.48 -31.39
C HIS A 347 -3.23 21.21 -31.47
N ALA A 348 -2.59 21.21 -32.64
CA ALA A 348 -1.36 21.94 -32.86
C ALA A 348 -1.64 23.44 -33.00
N VAL A 349 -1.03 24.26 -32.14
CA VAL A 349 -1.17 25.73 -32.15
C VAL A 349 0.04 26.38 -32.79
N GLU A 350 1.25 25.97 -32.40
CA GLU A 350 2.52 26.38 -33.02
C GLU A 350 3.44 25.16 -33.18
N TRP A 351 4.30 25.16 -34.19
CA TRP A 351 5.21 24.05 -34.51
C TRP A 351 6.50 24.54 -35.17
N HIS A 352 7.52 23.68 -35.14
CA HIS A 352 8.76 23.86 -35.86
C HIS A 352 8.79 22.94 -37.09
N GLN A 353 8.91 23.53 -38.28
CA GLN A 353 8.92 22.87 -39.60
C GLN A 353 7.65 22.03 -39.91
N LEU A 354 7.51 20.83 -39.32
CA LEU A 354 6.35 19.94 -39.50
C LEU A 354 5.58 19.74 -38.18
N ILE A 355 4.25 19.58 -38.29
CA ILE A 355 3.40 19.17 -37.16
C ILE A 355 3.62 17.69 -36.93
N CYS A 356 4.52 17.35 -36.00
CA CYS A 356 4.76 15.99 -35.58
C CYS A 356 4.68 15.87 -34.05
N MET A 357 4.07 14.78 -33.57
CA MET A 357 3.94 14.51 -32.15
C MET A 357 4.21 13.05 -31.83
N ARG A 358 4.95 12.83 -30.75
CA ARG A 358 4.91 11.63 -29.93
C ARG A 358 4.42 12.02 -28.54
N ILE A 359 3.53 11.23 -27.97
CA ILE A 359 2.83 11.56 -26.74
C ILE A 359 2.83 10.39 -25.76
N GLU A 360 2.66 10.70 -24.49
CA GLU A 360 2.20 9.79 -23.44
C GLU A 360 1.20 10.53 -22.54
N LEU A 361 0.16 9.83 -22.11
CA LEU A 361 -0.88 10.38 -21.24
C LEU A 361 -0.74 9.78 -19.85
N MET A 362 -0.66 10.65 -18.85
CA MET A 362 -0.52 10.26 -17.46
C MET A 362 -1.83 10.50 -16.72
N GLY A 363 -2.30 9.47 -16.04
CA GLY A 363 -3.54 9.55 -15.30
C GLY A 363 -3.89 8.25 -14.61
N CYS A 364 -5.10 8.19 -14.08
CA CYS A 364 -5.70 6.98 -13.56
C CYS A 364 -7.08 6.78 -14.18
N LYS A 365 -7.56 5.54 -14.26
CA LYS A 365 -8.96 5.26 -14.59
C LYS A 365 -9.86 6.04 -13.63
N ALA A 366 -10.85 6.74 -14.16
CA ALA A 366 -11.80 7.50 -13.36
C ALA A 366 -12.91 6.58 -12.83
N CYS A 367 -13.32 6.80 -11.60
CA CYS A 367 -14.49 6.14 -11.02
C CYS A 367 -15.77 6.86 -11.49
N ALA A 368 -16.13 6.75 -12.78
CA ALA A 368 -17.16 7.59 -13.38
C ALA A 368 -17.92 6.90 -14.52
N GLU A 369 -17.95 5.57 -14.53
CA GLU A 369 -18.60 4.74 -15.55
C GLU A 369 -20.12 4.66 -15.32
N PRO A 370 -20.96 4.63 -16.37
CA PRO A 370 -22.40 4.48 -16.19
C PRO A 370 -22.72 3.13 -15.54
N LEU A 371 -23.58 3.16 -14.52
CA LEU A 371 -24.02 1.95 -13.81
C LEU A 371 -25.09 1.18 -14.59
N GLY A 372 -25.65 1.82 -15.62
CA GLY A 372 -26.39 1.16 -16.68
C GLY A 372 -27.89 1.25 -16.51
N LEU A 373 -28.39 2.35 -15.94
CA LEU A 373 -29.81 2.67 -15.98
C LEU A 373 -30.26 2.88 -17.43
N GLU A 374 -29.55 3.71 -18.20
CA GLU A 374 -29.80 4.02 -19.61
C GLU A 374 -29.83 2.76 -20.48
N THR A 375 -28.78 1.95 -20.37
CA THR A 375 -28.63 0.70 -21.16
C THR A 375 -29.55 -0.43 -20.70
N GLY A 376 -30.23 -0.28 -19.55
CA GLY A 376 -31.04 -1.33 -18.93
C GLY A 376 -30.27 -2.47 -18.30
N LYS A 377 -28.93 -2.37 -18.21
CA LYS A 377 -28.07 -3.29 -17.47
C LYS A 377 -28.42 -3.30 -15.98
N LEU A 378 -28.84 -2.16 -15.43
CA LEU A 378 -29.59 -2.11 -14.17
C LEU A 378 -31.07 -2.38 -14.47
N HIS A 379 -31.52 -3.58 -14.12
CA HIS A 379 -32.88 -4.04 -14.41
C HIS A 379 -33.97 -3.23 -13.67
N GLY A 380 -35.17 -3.20 -14.23
CA GLY A 380 -36.31 -2.45 -13.71
C GLY A 380 -36.73 -2.83 -12.29
N ASP A 381 -36.52 -4.08 -11.89
CA ASP A 381 -36.84 -4.57 -10.53
C ASP A 381 -36.02 -3.89 -9.42
N TYR A 382 -34.97 -3.16 -9.79
CA TYR A 382 -34.12 -2.39 -8.87
C TYR A 382 -34.57 -0.93 -8.74
N LEU A 383 -35.70 -0.59 -9.34
CA LEU A 383 -36.32 0.72 -9.28
C LEU A 383 -37.66 0.61 -8.57
N SER A 384 -37.90 1.53 -7.65
CA SER A 384 -39.21 1.73 -7.04
C SER A 384 -39.44 3.21 -6.78
N GLY A 385 -40.68 3.64 -6.57
CA GLY A 385 -40.98 5.02 -6.26
C GLY A 385 -42.23 5.16 -5.43
N SER A 386 -42.44 6.35 -4.87
CA SER A 386 -43.61 6.71 -4.06
C SER A 386 -44.93 6.69 -4.81
N SER A 387 -44.93 6.87 -6.14
CA SER A 387 -46.14 7.07 -6.95
C SER A 387 -46.16 6.28 -8.27
N LYS A 388 -47.40 6.03 -8.76
CA LYS A 388 -47.86 5.19 -9.91
C LYS A 388 -46.85 4.13 -10.41
N GLY A 389 -47.09 2.89 -9.97
CA GLY A 389 -46.21 1.73 -10.12
C GLY A 389 -46.04 1.08 -11.50
N ALA A 390 -46.41 1.73 -12.61
CA ALA A 390 -46.32 1.13 -13.95
C ALA A 390 -45.17 1.68 -14.83
N LEU A 391 -44.42 2.71 -14.39
CA LEU A 391 -43.47 3.44 -15.24
C LEU A 391 -42.11 3.76 -14.58
N TRP A 392 -41.73 3.11 -13.46
CA TRP A 392 -40.41 3.33 -12.83
C TRP A 392 -39.26 3.02 -13.78
N THR A 393 -39.43 2.02 -14.65
CA THR A 393 -38.45 1.63 -15.67
C THR A 393 -38.22 2.70 -16.73
N SER A 394 -39.10 3.70 -16.81
CA SER A 394 -39.02 4.73 -17.83
C SER A 394 -38.13 5.92 -17.41
N ILE A 395 -37.64 5.95 -16.15
CA ILE A 395 -36.69 6.95 -15.64
C ILE A 395 -35.32 6.97 -16.35
N ARG A 396 -35.09 6.14 -17.37
CA ARG A 396 -33.78 6.04 -18.03
C ARG A 396 -33.51 7.31 -18.86
N LEU A 397 -32.24 7.74 -18.95
CA LEU A 397 -31.84 8.80 -19.89
C LEU A 397 -32.16 8.40 -21.34
N ASN A 398 -32.33 9.40 -22.22
CA ASN A 398 -32.62 9.21 -23.64
C ASN A 398 -33.90 8.39 -23.91
N ASN A 399 -34.85 8.43 -22.98
CA ASN A 399 -36.14 7.78 -23.09
C ASN A 399 -37.25 8.81 -23.09
N ASN A 400 -38.12 8.77 -24.11
CA ASN A 400 -39.22 9.73 -24.34
C ASN A 400 -40.36 9.67 -23.29
N LYS A 401 -40.16 8.98 -22.16
CA LYS A 401 -41.14 8.78 -21.09
C LYS A 401 -40.47 8.94 -19.71
N PRO A 402 -40.24 10.16 -19.22
CA PRO A 402 -39.62 10.35 -17.90
C PRO A 402 -40.53 9.84 -16.76
N TRP A 403 -39.93 9.53 -15.61
CA TRP A 403 -40.72 9.22 -14.41
C TRP A 403 -41.48 10.46 -13.94
N THR A 404 -42.73 10.27 -13.53
CA THR A 404 -43.67 11.34 -13.17
C THR A 404 -44.18 11.19 -11.74
N GLY A 405 -44.03 12.23 -10.91
CA GLY A 405 -44.64 12.28 -9.57
C GLY A 405 -46.15 12.48 -9.65
N ALA A 406 -46.94 11.79 -8.82
CA ALA A 406 -48.42 11.81 -8.92
C ALA A 406 -49.07 12.91 -8.08
N THR A 407 -48.44 13.28 -6.96
CA THR A 407 -49.01 14.21 -5.96
C THR A 407 -48.41 15.62 -6.02
N GLY A 408 -47.33 15.80 -6.79
CA GLY A 408 -46.67 17.10 -6.92
C GLY A 408 -46.15 17.66 -5.59
N ASP A 409 -45.81 16.78 -4.63
CA ASP A 409 -45.26 17.18 -3.34
C ASP A 409 -43.77 16.83 -3.19
N THR A 410 -43.18 17.26 -2.07
CA THR A 410 -41.77 17.03 -1.75
C THR A 410 -41.50 15.70 -1.03
N GLN A 411 -42.54 14.90 -0.79
CA GLN A 411 -42.43 13.54 -0.25
C GLN A 411 -42.25 12.50 -1.35
N GLU A 412 -42.53 12.86 -2.60
CA GLU A 412 -42.24 12.03 -3.77
C GLU A 412 -40.77 11.62 -3.82
N TYR A 413 -40.50 10.38 -4.21
CA TYR A 413 -39.16 9.84 -4.41
C TYR A 413 -39.11 8.73 -5.45
N ILE A 414 -37.93 8.61 -6.06
CA ILE A 414 -37.51 7.40 -6.76
C ILE A 414 -36.35 6.76 -6.02
N GLN A 415 -36.42 5.45 -5.82
CA GLN A 415 -35.41 4.62 -5.20
C GLN A 415 -34.70 3.79 -6.27
N VAL A 416 -33.37 3.78 -6.20
CA VAL A 416 -32.47 2.96 -7.01
C VAL A 416 -31.69 2.03 -6.10
N VAL A 417 -31.75 0.73 -6.36
CA VAL A 417 -30.89 -0.27 -5.70
C VAL A 417 -29.59 -0.39 -6.49
N ILE A 418 -28.46 -0.06 -5.86
CA ILE A 418 -27.14 -0.15 -6.44
C ILE A 418 -26.68 -1.61 -6.43
N LYS A 419 -26.43 -2.15 -7.62
CA LYS A 419 -25.96 -3.53 -7.79
C LYS A 419 -24.82 -3.66 -8.79
N PRO A 420 -23.96 -4.68 -8.57
CA PRO A 420 -23.80 -5.48 -7.35
C PRO A 420 -23.34 -4.70 -6.11
N TYR A 421 -23.40 -5.35 -4.95
CA TYR A 421 -22.96 -4.77 -3.68
C TYR A 421 -21.47 -4.37 -3.75
N GLY A 422 -21.10 -3.25 -3.13
CA GLY A 422 -19.72 -2.76 -3.12
C GLY A 422 -19.36 -1.79 -4.26
N LYS A 423 -20.36 -1.34 -5.03
CA LYS A 423 -20.24 -0.21 -5.94
C LYS A 423 -20.35 1.12 -5.23
N THR A 424 -19.67 2.11 -5.79
CA THR A 424 -19.67 3.48 -5.31
C THR A 424 -20.15 4.39 -6.41
N VAL A 425 -21.16 5.20 -6.10
CA VAL A 425 -21.72 6.24 -6.97
C VAL A 425 -20.97 7.53 -6.73
N THR A 426 -20.48 8.13 -7.80
CA THR A 426 -19.63 9.34 -7.78
C THR A 426 -20.24 10.50 -8.55
N ALA A 427 -21.21 10.24 -9.43
CA ALA A 427 -21.95 11.26 -10.13
C ALA A 427 -23.33 10.72 -10.55
N LEU A 428 -24.21 11.62 -10.94
CA LEU A 428 -25.48 11.29 -11.57
C LEU A 428 -25.71 12.26 -12.74
N ALA A 429 -26.47 11.86 -13.74
CA ALA A 429 -26.97 12.75 -14.77
C ALA A 429 -28.49 12.71 -14.80
N ILE A 430 -29.09 13.89 -14.93
CA ILE A 430 -30.54 14.07 -15.06
C ILE A 430 -30.82 14.77 -16.38
N GLU A 431 -31.90 14.37 -17.05
CA GLU A 431 -32.39 15.00 -18.27
C GLU A 431 -33.79 15.57 -18.03
N GLY A 432 -34.00 16.81 -18.48
CA GLY A 432 -35.28 17.52 -18.38
C GLY A 432 -35.98 17.60 -19.73
N TYR A 433 -37.31 17.51 -19.74
CA TYR A 433 -38.15 17.62 -20.95
C TYR A 433 -38.98 18.93 -20.87
N SER A 434 -40.23 18.95 -21.36
CA SER A 434 -41.13 20.11 -21.22
C SER A 434 -41.42 20.49 -19.76
N HIS A 435 -41.45 19.48 -18.88
CA HIS A 435 -41.47 19.59 -17.42
C HIS A 435 -40.13 19.07 -16.88
N LEU A 436 -39.59 19.67 -15.82
CA LEU A 436 -38.27 19.29 -15.30
C LEU A 436 -38.09 19.60 -13.83
N VAL A 437 -37.32 18.75 -13.15
CA VAL A 437 -36.84 19.00 -11.79
C VAL A 437 -35.60 19.87 -11.84
N THR A 438 -35.65 21.00 -11.14
CA THR A 438 -34.55 21.99 -11.07
C THR A 438 -33.66 21.77 -9.84
N SER A 439 -34.19 21.14 -8.78
CA SER A 439 -33.37 20.70 -7.65
C SER A 439 -33.96 19.49 -6.93
N PHE A 440 -33.11 18.69 -6.30
CA PHE A 440 -33.46 17.48 -5.57
C PHE A 440 -32.46 17.19 -4.45
N THR A 441 -32.85 16.38 -3.47
CA THR A 441 -31.97 15.87 -2.41
C THR A 441 -31.85 14.37 -2.49
N LEU A 442 -30.77 13.81 -1.97
CA LEU A 442 -30.56 12.36 -1.92
C LEU A 442 -30.76 11.82 -0.50
N ARG A 443 -31.25 10.58 -0.39
CA ARG A 443 -31.19 9.76 0.83
C ARG A 443 -30.53 8.43 0.51
N THR A 444 -29.88 7.84 1.50
CA THR A 444 -29.13 6.60 1.36
C THR A 444 -29.52 5.60 2.44
N SER A 445 -29.44 4.30 2.14
CA SER A 445 -29.76 3.23 3.07
C SER A 445 -28.97 1.96 2.72
N GLU A 446 -28.70 1.11 3.71
CA GLU A 446 -28.10 -0.23 3.51
C GLU A 446 -29.15 -1.35 3.42
N ASP A 447 -30.34 -1.13 3.98
CA ASP A 447 -31.39 -2.15 4.19
C ASP A 447 -32.78 -1.74 3.66
N ALA A 448 -32.92 -0.51 3.17
CA ALA A 448 -34.16 0.14 2.73
C ALA A 448 -35.20 0.40 3.83
N THR A 449 -34.88 0.11 5.10
CA THR A 449 -35.74 0.42 6.27
C THR A 449 -35.28 1.67 6.99
N GLU A 450 -33.98 1.84 7.20
CA GLU A 450 -33.41 3.03 7.82
C GLU A 450 -32.77 3.93 6.75
N TRP A 451 -33.18 5.20 6.71
CA TRP A 451 -32.76 6.15 5.68
C TRP A 451 -32.00 7.32 6.28
N ASN A 452 -30.80 7.57 5.74
CA ASN A 452 -29.96 8.71 6.09
C ASN A 452 -29.98 9.74 4.97
N ASP A 453 -30.19 11.01 5.31
CA ASP A 453 -30.05 12.10 4.35
C ASP A 453 -28.61 12.14 3.79
N TYR A 454 -28.49 12.37 2.48
CA TYR A 454 -27.18 12.60 1.87
C TYR A 454 -26.74 14.00 2.22
N THR A 455 -25.77 14.07 3.12
CA THR A 455 -25.31 15.35 3.63
C THR A 455 -23.86 15.61 3.27
N VAL A 456 -23.59 16.80 2.73
CA VAL A 456 -22.24 17.29 2.43
C VAL A 456 -22.00 18.47 3.34
N ASN A 457 -20.96 18.39 4.15
CA ASN A 457 -20.79 19.34 5.24
C ASN A 457 -22.04 19.45 6.14
N GLY A 458 -22.85 18.37 6.15
CA GLY A 458 -24.01 17.98 6.97
C GLY A 458 -25.20 18.87 6.96
N ASN A 459 -25.21 19.73 5.97
CA ASN A 459 -26.45 20.16 5.41
C ASN A 459 -26.91 19.07 4.45
N ILE A 460 -28.21 18.86 4.38
CA ILE A 460 -28.80 18.05 3.32
C ILE A 460 -28.41 18.72 2.01
N GLU A 461 -27.65 18.00 1.19
CA GLU A 461 -27.14 18.56 -0.05
C GLU A 461 -28.28 18.63 -1.06
N VAL A 462 -28.60 19.86 -1.48
CA VAL A 462 -29.56 20.11 -2.56
C VAL A 462 -28.76 20.16 -3.86
N LEU A 463 -28.94 19.13 -4.68
CA LEU A 463 -28.29 19.02 -5.97
C LEU A 463 -29.15 19.71 -7.03
N PHE A 464 -28.49 20.42 -7.94
CA PHE A 464 -29.15 21.06 -9.06
C PHE A 464 -29.47 20.04 -10.16
N GLY A 465 -30.70 20.11 -10.64
CA GLY A 465 -31.19 19.35 -11.80
C GLY A 465 -30.92 20.12 -13.10
N CYS A 466 -31.87 20.09 -14.02
CA CYS A 466 -31.75 20.79 -15.30
C CYS A 466 -32.21 22.26 -15.17
N THR A 467 -31.58 23.15 -15.92
CA THR A 467 -31.96 24.58 -15.99
C THR A 467 -32.65 24.95 -17.30
N THR A 468 -32.47 24.15 -18.36
CA THR A 468 -33.11 24.33 -19.67
C THR A 468 -33.75 23.03 -20.15
N GLN A 469 -34.77 23.13 -21.00
CA GLN A 469 -35.46 21.98 -21.57
C GLN A 469 -34.54 21.20 -22.53
N TYR A 470 -34.64 19.88 -22.54
CA TYR A 470 -33.87 18.96 -23.39
C TYR A 470 -32.36 18.96 -23.15
N GLN A 471 -31.91 19.49 -22.00
CA GLN A 471 -30.51 19.43 -21.58
C GLN A 471 -30.30 18.31 -20.56
N THR A 472 -29.22 17.53 -20.74
CA THR A 472 -28.72 16.62 -19.71
C THR A 472 -27.75 17.36 -18.79
N SER A 473 -28.07 17.40 -17.50
CA SER A 473 -27.23 17.96 -16.45
C SER A 473 -26.53 16.83 -15.70
N ARG A 474 -25.20 16.74 -15.82
CA ARG A 474 -24.39 15.79 -15.05
C ARG A 474 -23.80 16.48 -13.82
N THR A 475 -24.11 15.95 -12.66
CA THR A 475 -23.67 16.46 -11.37
C THR A 475 -22.76 15.45 -10.69
N THR A 476 -21.51 15.83 -10.47
CA THR A 476 -20.57 15.07 -9.64
C THR A 476 -20.97 15.20 -8.18
N LEU A 477 -21.02 14.08 -7.46
CA LEU A 477 -21.35 14.07 -6.04
C LEU A 477 -20.16 14.58 -5.23
N PRO A 478 -20.34 15.57 -4.33
CA PRO A 478 -19.25 16.07 -3.48
C PRO A 478 -18.68 15.01 -2.52
N LYS A 479 -19.52 14.06 -2.08
CA LYS A 479 -19.16 12.87 -1.29
C LYS A 479 -19.65 11.64 -2.05
N ASN A 480 -18.75 10.71 -2.32
CA ASN A 480 -19.14 9.46 -2.98
C ASN A 480 -20.13 8.67 -2.11
N ILE A 481 -21.16 8.09 -2.74
CA ILE A 481 -22.16 7.26 -2.07
C ILE A 481 -21.80 5.80 -2.28
N SER A 482 -21.58 5.05 -1.21
CA SER A 482 -21.23 3.62 -1.29
C SER A 482 -22.31 2.71 -0.69
N SER A 483 -23.50 3.27 -0.47
CA SER A 483 -24.65 2.60 0.10
C SER A 483 -25.48 1.88 -0.94
N ARG A 484 -26.14 0.80 -0.51
CA ARG A 484 -26.89 -0.10 -1.38
C ARG A 484 -28.15 0.52 -1.98
N TYR A 485 -28.81 1.41 -1.27
CA TYR A 485 -30.03 2.05 -1.72
C TYR A 485 -29.85 3.57 -1.76
N ILE A 486 -30.32 4.18 -2.85
CA ILE A 486 -30.32 5.64 -3.03
C ILE A 486 -31.74 6.07 -3.37
N ARG A 487 -32.27 7.07 -2.66
CA ARG A 487 -33.53 7.74 -2.98
C ARG A 487 -33.25 9.15 -3.48
N LEU A 488 -33.81 9.51 -4.63
CA LEU A 488 -33.89 10.87 -5.15
C LEU A 488 -35.22 11.48 -4.69
N HIS A 489 -35.17 12.61 -3.98
CA HIS A 489 -36.32 13.39 -3.54
C HIS A 489 -36.35 14.73 -4.25
N PRO A 490 -37.28 14.98 -5.19
CA PRO A 490 -37.46 16.27 -5.84
C PRO A 490 -37.75 17.38 -4.83
N ARG A 491 -37.19 18.57 -5.05
CA ARG A 491 -37.41 19.75 -4.20
C ARG A 491 -38.09 20.88 -4.94
N THR A 492 -37.59 21.22 -6.12
CA THR A 492 -38.17 22.26 -6.98
C THR A 492 -38.26 21.77 -8.42
N TRP A 493 -39.30 22.20 -9.13
CA TRP A 493 -39.55 21.81 -10.52
C TRP A 493 -40.28 22.91 -11.28
N VAL A 494 -40.19 22.86 -12.61
CA VAL A 494 -40.96 23.70 -13.52
C VAL A 494 -42.16 22.88 -14.00
N GLN A 495 -43.37 23.41 -13.74
CA GLN A 495 -44.67 22.81 -14.05
C GLN A 495 -44.99 21.51 -13.28
N SER A 496 -44.23 20.42 -13.44
CA SER A 496 -44.44 19.13 -12.75
C SER A 496 -43.14 18.34 -12.55
N ILE A 497 -43.18 17.31 -11.70
CA ILE A 497 -42.03 16.46 -11.39
C ILE A 497 -41.80 15.46 -12.52
N HIS A 498 -40.81 15.72 -13.36
CA HIS A 498 -40.32 14.81 -14.40
C HIS A 498 -38.82 14.56 -14.22
N ILE A 499 -38.41 13.30 -14.14
CA ILE A 499 -37.00 12.90 -14.00
C ILE A 499 -36.68 11.78 -14.98
N SER A 500 -35.57 11.96 -15.70
CA SER A 500 -34.77 10.88 -16.29
C SER A 500 -33.38 10.88 -15.64
N LEU A 501 -32.77 9.72 -15.40
CA LEU A 501 -31.62 9.52 -14.52
C LEU A 501 -30.65 8.48 -15.08
N GLU A 502 -29.36 8.77 -14.98
CA GLU A 502 -28.26 7.79 -15.01
C GLU A 502 -27.35 8.00 -13.80
N LEU A 503 -26.85 6.90 -13.24
CA LEU A 503 -25.89 6.94 -12.14
C LEU A 503 -24.51 6.55 -12.66
N TYR A 504 -23.49 7.25 -12.19
CA TYR A 504 -22.11 6.98 -12.56
C TYR A 504 -21.31 6.58 -11.34
N GLY A 505 -20.38 5.64 -11.51
CA GLY A 505 -19.64 5.08 -10.40
C GLY A 505 -18.58 4.07 -10.82
N CYS A 506 -18.10 3.30 -9.85
CA CYS A 506 -17.19 2.18 -10.09
C CYS A 506 -17.27 1.15 -8.96
N ASP A 507 -16.54 0.05 -9.13
CA ASP A 507 -16.32 -0.92 -8.08
C ASP A 507 -15.19 -0.45 -7.15
N GLU A 508 -15.54 0.02 -5.95
CA GLU A 508 -14.54 0.45 -4.96
C GLU A 508 -14.12 -0.70 -4.02
N CYS A 509 -14.98 -1.70 -3.87
CA CYS A 509 -14.76 -2.86 -3.00
C CYS A 509 -14.61 -4.16 -3.81
N ALA A 510 -13.84 -4.17 -4.89
CA ALA A 510 -13.72 -5.34 -5.77
C ALA A 510 -12.27 -5.68 -6.13
N GLU A 511 -11.37 -5.54 -5.15
CA GLU A 511 -9.97 -5.91 -5.30
C GLU A 511 -9.80 -7.41 -5.07
N PRO A 512 -8.88 -8.10 -5.77
CA PRO A 512 -8.60 -9.51 -5.51
C PRO A 512 -8.05 -9.67 -4.10
N LEU A 513 -8.69 -10.52 -3.30
CA LEU A 513 -8.33 -10.79 -1.91
C LEU A 513 -7.06 -11.67 -1.81
N GLY A 514 -6.73 -12.37 -2.90
CA GLY A 514 -5.36 -12.84 -3.13
C GLY A 514 -5.21 -14.34 -3.25
N MET A 515 -6.18 -14.99 -3.90
CA MET A 515 -6.04 -16.37 -4.36
C MET A 515 -5.01 -16.45 -5.50
N VAL A 516 -4.97 -15.53 -6.45
CA VAL A 516 -3.96 -15.58 -7.54
C VAL A 516 -2.62 -15.02 -7.08
N SER A 517 -2.62 -13.98 -6.24
CA SER A 517 -1.41 -13.29 -5.80
C SER A 517 -0.63 -14.03 -4.70
N GLY A 518 -1.22 -15.06 -4.09
CA GLY A 518 -0.62 -15.81 -2.98
C GLY A 518 -0.69 -15.09 -1.63
N LEU A 519 -1.40 -13.95 -1.52
CA LEU A 519 -1.63 -13.28 -0.23
C LEU A 519 -2.45 -14.16 0.72
N ILE A 520 -3.41 -14.93 0.18
CA ILE A 520 -4.02 -16.05 0.90
C ILE A 520 -3.05 -17.22 0.73
N PRO A 521 -2.37 -17.71 1.78
CA PRO A 521 -1.40 -18.79 1.66
C PRO A 521 -2.10 -20.14 1.43
N ASP A 522 -1.38 -21.13 0.91
CA ASP A 522 -1.95 -22.46 0.62
C ASP A 522 -2.52 -23.15 1.87
N SER A 523 -1.94 -22.90 3.04
CA SER A 523 -2.43 -23.39 4.34
C SER A 523 -3.85 -22.94 4.66
N ASN A 524 -4.30 -21.84 4.05
CA ASN A 524 -5.61 -21.26 4.27
C ASN A 524 -6.67 -21.78 3.29
N ILE A 525 -6.30 -22.67 2.35
CA ILE A 525 -7.21 -23.28 1.39
C ILE A 525 -7.33 -24.76 1.72
N ARG A 526 -8.52 -25.19 2.12
CA ARG A 526 -8.81 -26.55 2.58
C ARG A 526 -9.93 -27.13 1.73
N ALA A 527 -9.98 -28.43 1.57
CA ALA A 527 -11.12 -29.10 0.91
C ALA A 527 -11.60 -30.27 1.75
N SER A 528 -12.83 -30.71 1.48
CA SER A 528 -13.37 -31.98 1.98
C SER A 528 -12.51 -33.17 1.55
N SER A 529 -12.10 -33.19 0.28
CA SER A 529 -11.26 -34.23 -0.31
C SER A 529 -10.60 -33.73 -1.60
N PHE A 530 -9.61 -34.47 -2.12
CA PHE A 530 -9.01 -34.18 -3.42
C PHE A 530 -8.43 -35.44 -4.08
N LYS A 531 -8.34 -35.43 -5.42
CA LYS A 531 -7.52 -36.40 -6.18
C LYS A 531 -6.09 -35.89 -6.34
N VAL A 532 -5.15 -36.80 -6.53
CA VAL A 532 -3.76 -36.45 -6.87
C VAL A 532 -3.75 -35.60 -8.15
N GLY A 533 -3.15 -34.41 -8.09
CA GLY A 533 -3.19 -33.42 -9.18
C GLY A 533 -4.43 -32.50 -9.17
N GLY A 534 -5.26 -32.55 -8.13
CA GLY A 534 -6.42 -31.69 -7.89
C GLY A 534 -6.46 -31.14 -6.46
N GLU A 535 -5.29 -30.91 -5.84
CA GLU A 535 -5.13 -30.43 -4.48
C GLU A 535 -5.83 -29.06 -4.24
N PRO A 536 -6.23 -28.71 -3.00
CA PRO A 536 -7.02 -27.50 -2.72
C PRO A 536 -6.36 -26.18 -3.19
N TYR A 537 -5.04 -26.07 -3.07
CA TYR A 537 -4.30 -24.88 -3.51
C TYR A 537 -4.31 -24.69 -5.04
N ARG A 538 -4.63 -25.73 -5.81
CA ARG A 538 -4.83 -25.64 -7.27
C ARG A 538 -6.14 -24.98 -7.65
N ALA A 539 -6.99 -24.64 -6.67
CA ALA A 539 -8.17 -23.83 -6.90
C ALA A 539 -7.88 -22.36 -7.24
N ARG A 540 -6.62 -21.95 -7.47
CA ARG A 540 -6.29 -20.57 -7.89
C ARG A 540 -6.49 -20.40 -9.41
N LEU A 541 -6.94 -19.23 -9.86
CA LEU A 541 -7.03 -18.92 -11.30
C LEU A 541 -5.64 -18.81 -11.95
N GLY A 542 -5.52 -19.12 -13.24
CA GLY A 542 -4.37 -18.66 -14.03
C GLY A 542 -3.64 -19.69 -14.90
N TYR A 543 -3.36 -20.93 -14.46
CA TYR A 543 -2.83 -22.01 -15.33
C TYR A 543 -2.81 -23.38 -14.61
N GLY A 544 -3.06 -24.47 -15.34
CA GLY A 544 -3.05 -25.87 -14.84
C GLY A 544 -4.44 -26.48 -14.59
N SER A 545 -4.51 -27.56 -13.80
CA SER A 545 -5.76 -28.17 -13.31
C SER A 545 -6.34 -27.39 -12.13
N GLY A 546 -7.63 -27.57 -11.83
CA GLY A 546 -8.31 -26.97 -10.67
C GLY A 546 -8.32 -27.87 -9.43
N TRP A 547 -8.97 -27.44 -8.35
CA TRP A 547 -9.31 -28.37 -7.27
C TRP A 547 -10.32 -29.40 -7.77
N ILE A 548 -10.03 -30.68 -7.59
CA ILE A 548 -10.87 -31.81 -8.01
C ILE A 548 -11.10 -32.71 -6.80
N PRO A 549 -12.35 -32.87 -6.32
CA PRO A 549 -12.64 -33.74 -5.19
C PRO A 549 -12.41 -35.22 -5.52
N SER A 550 -12.15 -36.01 -4.49
CA SER A 550 -11.92 -37.47 -4.60
C SER A 550 -13.17 -38.21 -5.10
N SER A 551 -14.35 -37.76 -4.67
CA SER A 551 -15.66 -38.22 -5.12
C SER A 551 -16.44 -37.06 -5.77
N PHE A 552 -17.39 -37.34 -6.64
CA PHE A 552 -18.28 -36.33 -7.19
C PHE A 552 -19.64 -36.41 -6.49
N SER A 553 -19.68 -35.90 -5.26
CA SER A 553 -20.88 -35.89 -4.41
C SER A 553 -21.21 -34.47 -3.94
N SER A 554 -22.46 -34.22 -3.57
CA SER A 554 -22.93 -32.90 -3.11
C SER A 554 -22.41 -32.52 -1.71
N SER A 555 -21.69 -33.42 -1.04
CA SER A 555 -20.99 -33.15 0.22
C SER A 555 -19.60 -32.57 0.03
N GLU A 556 -19.08 -32.53 -1.21
CA GLU A 556 -17.74 -32.01 -1.49
C GLU A 556 -17.70 -30.49 -1.43
N TYR A 557 -16.66 -29.95 -0.81
CA TYR A 557 -16.50 -28.52 -0.62
C TYR A 557 -15.04 -28.06 -0.61
N LEU A 558 -14.85 -26.80 -0.98
CA LEU A 558 -13.60 -26.07 -0.83
C LEU A 558 -13.83 -24.91 0.15
N GLU A 559 -12.98 -24.81 1.16
CA GLU A 559 -12.99 -23.78 2.20
C GLU A 559 -11.75 -22.87 2.08
N VAL A 560 -11.96 -21.57 2.26
CA VAL A 560 -10.92 -20.54 2.21
C VAL A 560 -11.00 -19.68 3.48
N ASP A 561 -9.91 -19.61 4.25
CA ASP A 561 -9.73 -18.67 5.36
C ASP A 561 -9.03 -17.40 4.86
N LEU A 562 -9.73 -16.28 4.89
CA LEU A 562 -9.24 -14.97 4.47
C LEU A 562 -8.27 -14.34 5.50
N GLY A 563 -8.03 -14.99 6.64
CA GLY A 563 -7.16 -14.56 7.74
C GLY A 563 -7.82 -13.54 8.65
N GLU A 564 -8.52 -12.56 8.07
CA GLU A 564 -9.30 -11.55 8.77
C GLU A 564 -10.69 -11.40 8.12
N PRO A 565 -11.70 -10.86 8.82
CA PRO A 565 -12.99 -10.57 8.23
C PRO A 565 -12.89 -9.57 7.08
N LYS A 566 -13.43 -9.94 5.91
CA LYS A 566 -13.49 -9.10 4.71
C LYS A 566 -14.94 -8.95 4.23
N VAL A 567 -15.19 -7.90 3.46
CA VAL A 567 -16.40 -7.80 2.64
C VAL A 567 -16.11 -8.44 1.30
N ILE A 568 -16.91 -9.44 0.91
CA ILE A 568 -16.81 -10.14 -0.38
C ILE A 568 -17.88 -9.59 -1.32
N THR A 569 -17.47 -9.21 -2.53
CA THR A 569 -18.33 -8.55 -3.52
C THR A 569 -18.41 -9.32 -4.83
N TYR A 570 -17.38 -10.08 -5.19
CA TYR A 570 -17.43 -10.99 -6.33
C TYR A 570 -16.68 -12.30 -6.05
N VAL A 571 -17.14 -13.36 -6.69
CA VAL A 571 -16.45 -14.64 -6.80
C VAL A 571 -16.24 -14.90 -8.28
N GLU A 572 -15.00 -14.97 -8.73
CA GLU A 572 -14.67 -15.34 -10.10
C GLU A 572 -14.29 -16.81 -10.14
N ILE A 573 -14.85 -17.54 -11.09
CA ILE A 573 -14.60 -18.97 -11.24
C ILE A 573 -14.19 -19.32 -12.67
N GLU A 574 -13.38 -20.36 -12.81
CA GLU A 574 -12.93 -20.93 -14.09
C GLU A 574 -12.97 -22.46 -14.02
N GLY A 575 -13.25 -23.08 -15.16
CA GLY A 575 -13.26 -24.53 -15.33
C GLY A 575 -11.85 -25.09 -15.52
N ASP A 576 -11.73 -26.41 -15.47
CA ASP A 576 -10.49 -27.10 -15.79
C ASP A 576 -10.46 -27.45 -17.29
N SER A 577 -9.69 -26.66 -18.04
CA SER A 577 -9.47 -26.86 -19.47
C SER A 577 -8.69 -28.14 -19.81
N HIS A 578 -7.90 -28.69 -18.87
CA HIS A 578 -7.12 -29.90 -19.09
C HIS A 578 -7.98 -31.16 -19.00
N ASN A 579 -8.87 -31.25 -18.01
CA ASN A 579 -9.71 -32.43 -17.77
C ASN A 579 -11.14 -32.29 -18.34
N ALA A 580 -11.49 -31.13 -18.91
CA ALA A 580 -12.85 -30.79 -19.32
C ALA A 580 -13.89 -30.99 -18.19
N TYR A 581 -13.50 -30.64 -16.96
CA TYR A 581 -14.33 -30.69 -15.75
C TYR A 581 -14.66 -29.27 -15.31
N TRP A 582 -15.92 -28.99 -14.96
CA TRP A 582 -16.32 -27.69 -14.41
C TRP A 582 -17.65 -27.77 -13.65
N LEU A 583 -17.86 -26.80 -12.77
CA LEU A 583 -19.10 -26.65 -12.01
C LEU A 583 -20.17 -25.87 -12.79
N HIS A 584 -21.35 -26.48 -12.99
CA HIS A 584 -22.55 -25.81 -13.51
C HIS A 584 -23.28 -25.04 -12.41
N SER A 585 -23.27 -25.55 -11.17
CA SER A 585 -23.88 -24.87 -10.03
C SER A 585 -23.21 -25.24 -8.70
N PHE A 586 -23.22 -24.31 -7.76
CA PHE A 586 -22.63 -24.49 -6.43
C PHE A 586 -23.37 -23.68 -5.36
N PHE A 587 -23.18 -24.03 -4.09
CA PHE A 587 -23.61 -23.23 -2.96
C PHE A 587 -22.43 -22.50 -2.34
N LEU A 588 -22.69 -21.30 -1.82
CA LEU A 588 -21.72 -20.50 -1.09
C LEU A 588 -22.16 -20.42 0.36
N ASP A 589 -21.33 -20.88 1.28
CA ASP A 589 -21.54 -20.76 2.71
C ASP A 589 -20.43 -19.88 3.31
N TYR A 590 -20.69 -19.22 4.43
CA TYR A 590 -19.77 -18.27 5.05
C TYR A 590 -19.92 -18.23 6.57
N ARG A 591 -18.87 -17.77 7.27
CA ARG A 591 -18.88 -17.53 8.72
C ARG A 591 -17.79 -16.52 9.13
N MET A 592 -17.98 -15.91 10.30
CA MET A 592 -17.06 -14.88 10.82
C MET A 592 -15.96 -15.47 11.71
N SER A 593 -16.25 -16.54 12.44
CA SER A 593 -15.30 -17.23 13.31
C SER A 593 -15.31 -18.74 13.06
N SER A 594 -14.27 -19.43 13.55
CA SER A 594 -14.12 -20.88 13.45
C SER A 594 -15.17 -21.67 14.24
N GLU A 595 -15.79 -21.05 15.24
CA GLU A 595 -16.77 -21.66 16.15
C GLU A 595 -18.23 -21.43 15.72
N GLU A 596 -18.48 -20.50 14.80
CA GLU A 596 -19.82 -20.21 14.30
C GLU A 596 -20.29 -21.28 13.30
N SER A 597 -21.59 -21.62 13.35
CA SER A 597 -22.24 -22.44 12.34
C SER A 597 -22.22 -21.75 10.98
N TRP A 598 -22.00 -22.52 9.92
CA TRP A 598 -22.00 -22.01 8.55
C TRP A 598 -23.35 -21.38 8.16
N LYS A 599 -23.31 -20.13 7.69
CA LYS A 599 -24.47 -19.45 7.09
C LYS A 599 -24.47 -19.70 5.59
N LYS A 600 -25.63 -20.03 5.01
CA LYS A 600 -25.78 -20.17 3.56
C LYS A 600 -26.02 -18.79 2.94
N TYR A 601 -25.24 -18.43 1.93
CA TYR A 601 -25.52 -17.25 1.13
C TYR A 601 -26.70 -17.53 0.20
N GLN A 602 -27.74 -16.70 0.31
CA GLN A 602 -28.99 -16.83 -0.44
C GLN A 602 -29.12 -15.69 -1.45
N PRO A 603 -28.74 -15.89 -2.72
CA PRO A 603 -28.90 -14.87 -3.74
C PRO A 603 -30.39 -14.50 -3.86
N ARG A 604 -30.72 -13.22 -3.64
CA ARG A 604 -32.10 -12.68 -3.67
C ARG A 604 -33.06 -13.32 -2.65
N GLY A 605 -32.55 -13.90 -1.57
CA GLY A 605 -33.38 -14.62 -0.58
C GLY A 605 -33.88 -15.98 -1.08
N SER A 606 -33.37 -16.47 -2.21
CA SER A 606 -33.63 -17.83 -2.69
C SER A 606 -32.55 -18.79 -2.16
N SER A 607 -32.96 -19.99 -1.78
CA SER A 607 -32.07 -21.09 -1.41
C SER A 607 -31.49 -21.83 -2.62
N GLU A 608 -31.72 -21.33 -3.83
CA GLU A 608 -31.18 -21.89 -5.07
C GLU A 608 -29.65 -21.80 -5.14
N ALA A 609 -29.07 -22.78 -5.83
CA ALA A 609 -27.63 -22.80 -6.09
C ALA A 609 -27.25 -21.72 -7.10
N ILE A 610 -26.07 -21.16 -6.89
CA ILE A 610 -25.46 -20.16 -7.76
C ILE A 610 -25.09 -20.85 -9.07
N ARG A 611 -25.58 -20.33 -10.19
CA ARG A 611 -25.21 -20.83 -11.52
C ARG A 611 -23.77 -20.48 -11.83
N GLY A 612 -22.93 -21.50 -11.95
CA GLY A 612 -21.53 -21.44 -12.34
C GLY A 612 -21.33 -21.33 -13.85
N LEU A 613 -20.53 -22.22 -14.42
CA LEU A 613 -20.02 -22.18 -15.80
C LEU A 613 -20.85 -23.02 -16.76
N TYR A 614 -21.07 -22.51 -17.98
CA TYR A 614 -21.79 -23.23 -19.03
C TYR A 614 -20.87 -23.90 -20.05
N MET A 615 -19.65 -23.39 -20.22
CA MET A 615 -18.66 -23.89 -21.18
C MET A 615 -17.29 -24.01 -20.51
N ARG A 616 -16.47 -24.94 -21.02
CA ARG A 616 -15.16 -25.31 -20.46
C ARG A 616 -14.19 -24.13 -20.28
N ASP A 617 -14.11 -23.26 -21.27
CA ASP A 617 -13.10 -22.20 -21.34
C ASP A 617 -13.66 -20.83 -20.86
N MET A 618 -14.79 -20.86 -20.15
CA MET A 618 -15.45 -19.66 -19.64
C MET A 618 -14.89 -19.31 -18.26
N VAL A 619 -14.44 -18.07 -18.10
CA VAL A 619 -14.27 -17.43 -16.80
C VAL A 619 -15.56 -16.67 -16.50
N LYS A 620 -16.12 -16.87 -15.30
CA LYS A 620 -17.35 -16.18 -14.90
C LYS A 620 -17.14 -15.49 -13.57
N LYS A 621 -17.28 -14.16 -13.59
CA LYS A 621 -17.33 -13.32 -12.39
C LYS A 621 -18.77 -13.21 -11.90
N ILE A 622 -19.02 -13.75 -10.73
CA ILE A 622 -20.33 -13.81 -10.07
C ILE A 622 -20.36 -12.73 -9.00
N ALA A 623 -21.30 -11.80 -9.10
CA ALA A 623 -21.40 -10.68 -8.19
C ALA A 623 -22.33 -10.97 -7.02
N MET A 624 -21.98 -10.50 -5.83
CA MET A 624 -22.79 -10.64 -4.63
C MET A 624 -23.93 -9.61 -4.65
N ASP A 625 -25.15 -10.08 -4.43
CA ASP A 625 -26.39 -9.30 -4.43
C ASP A 625 -26.65 -8.60 -3.08
N GLN A 626 -25.96 -9.03 -2.03
CA GLN A 626 -26.07 -8.57 -0.66
C GLN A 626 -24.67 -8.42 -0.05
N LYS A 627 -24.57 -7.66 1.04
CA LYS A 627 -23.33 -7.52 1.82
C LYS A 627 -22.95 -8.89 2.38
N LEU A 628 -21.84 -9.44 1.91
CA LEU A 628 -21.29 -10.70 2.40
C LEU A 628 -20.04 -10.39 3.23
N GLU A 629 -20.18 -10.37 4.54
CA GLU A 629 -19.06 -10.28 5.48
C GLU A 629 -18.66 -11.67 5.92
N ALA A 630 -17.41 -12.04 5.69
CA ALA A 630 -16.89 -13.32 6.12
C ALA A 630 -15.39 -13.28 6.35
N ARG A 631 -14.92 -14.14 7.25
CA ARG A 631 -13.52 -14.56 7.30
C ARG A 631 -13.34 -15.90 6.59
N PHE A 632 -14.29 -16.80 6.75
CA PHE A 632 -14.26 -18.12 6.12
C PHE A 632 -15.34 -18.22 5.06
N ILE A 633 -14.96 -18.67 3.87
CA ILE A 633 -15.88 -19.00 2.77
C ILE A 633 -15.80 -20.48 2.48
N LYS A 634 -16.93 -21.11 2.19
CA LYS A 634 -17.02 -22.50 1.76
C LYS A 634 -17.88 -22.61 0.50
N ILE A 635 -17.31 -23.15 -0.56
CA ILE A 635 -18.00 -23.45 -1.82
C ILE A 635 -18.34 -24.94 -1.84
N ARG A 636 -19.64 -25.27 -1.78
CA ARG A 636 -20.13 -26.65 -1.88
C ARG A 636 -20.59 -26.96 -3.29
N VAL A 637 -20.15 -28.09 -3.81
CA VAL A 637 -20.49 -28.57 -5.14
C VAL A 637 -21.97 -28.95 -5.22
N LYS A 638 -22.66 -28.64 -6.33
CA LYS A 638 -24.00 -29.14 -6.60
C LYS A 638 -24.09 -29.89 -7.93
N ASP A 639 -23.92 -29.19 -9.05
CA ASP A 639 -24.00 -29.78 -10.40
C ASP A 639 -22.72 -29.50 -11.18
N TRP A 640 -22.27 -30.46 -11.99
CA TRP A 640 -21.02 -30.37 -12.75
C TRP A 640 -21.14 -31.03 -14.13
N GLN A 641 -20.22 -30.69 -15.03
CA GLN A 641 -20.09 -31.36 -16.31
C GLN A 641 -18.90 -32.33 -16.28
N ARG A 642 -19.15 -33.62 -16.54
CA ARG A 642 -18.18 -34.75 -16.55
C ARG A 642 -17.49 -35.02 -15.21
N GLY A 643 -17.03 -33.99 -14.51
CA GLY A 643 -16.46 -34.04 -13.16
C GLY A 643 -16.50 -32.64 -12.52
N ALA A 644 -16.45 -32.59 -11.20
CA ALA A 644 -16.37 -31.33 -10.46
C ALA A 644 -14.92 -30.82 -10.47
N SER A 645 -14.71 -29.61 -10.98
CA SER A 645 -13.44 -28.91 -10.83
C SER A 645 -13.70 -27.42 -10.66
N LEU A 646 -12.93 -26.78 -9.78
CA LEU A 646 -13.07 -25.36 -9.46
C LEU A 646 -11.71 -24.70 -9.40
N LYS A 647 -11.59 -23.59 -10.14
CA LYS A 647 -10.62 -22.53 -9.86
C LYS A 647 -11.40 -21.27 -9.50
N LEU A 648 -10.84 -20.46 -8.60
CA LEU A 648 -11.51 -19.29 -8.04
C LEU A 648 -10.55 -18.15 -7.68
N GLU A 649 -11.09 -16.94 -7.75
CA GLU A 649 -10.55 -15.74 -7.09
C GLU A 649 -11.70 -15.04 -6.35
N LEU A 650 -11.41 -14.55 -5.15
CA LEU A 650 -12.36 -13.82 -4.33
C LEU A 650 -12.03 -12.33 -4.43
N TYR A 651 -13.06 -11.51 -4.68
CA TYR A 651 -12.90 -10.07 -4.74
C TYR A 651 -13.67 -9.40 -3.61
N GLY A 652 -13.11 -8.33 -3.07
CA GLY A 652 -13.64 -7.68 -1.89
C GLY A 652 -12.78 -6.52 -1.39
N CYS A 653 -12.99 -6.14 -0.14
CA CYS A 653 -12.19 -5.13 0.53
C CYS A 653 -12.29 -5.18 2.07
N ASP A 654 -11.42 -4.42 2.74
CA ASP A 654 -11.30 -4.32 4.20
C ASP A 654 -12.33 -3.39 4.88
N LYS A 655 -13.42 -3.00 4.17
CA LYS A 655 -14.32 -1.86 4.51
C LYS A 655 -15.04 -1.96 5.88
N VAL A 656 -14.82 -3.00 6.66
CA VAL A 656 -15.38 -3.21 8.01
C VAL A 656 -14.94 -2.14 9.04
N CYS A 657 -14.06 -1.17 8.72
CA CYS A 657 -13.53 -0.22 9.72
C CYS A 657 -13.47 1.27 9.37
N SER A 658 -14.50 1.83 8.71
CA SER A 658 -14.55 3.28 8.38
C SER A 658 -15.90 3.96 8.66
N ASP A 659 -16.77 3.36 9.48
CA ASP A 659 -18.13 3.86 9.75
C ASP A 659 -18.13 5.06 10.70
N GLU A 660 -19.16 5.91 10.62
CA GLU A 660 -19.35 7.04 11.55
C GLU A 660 -19.60 6.52 12.98
N VAL A 661 -18.89 7.09 13.96
CA VAL A 661 -19.05 6.72 15.37
C VAL A 661 -20.34 7.30 15.95
N GLY A 662 -20.78 8.45 15.41
CA GLY A 662 -22.13 8.99 15.61
C GLY A 662 -22.19 10.22 16.52
N ILE A 663 -21.21 11.11 16.39
CA ILE A 663 -21.20 12.42 17.05
C ILE A 663 -22.15 13.38 16.31
N GLY A 664 -22.10 13.45 14.98
CA GLY A 664 -22.98 14.25 14.14
C GLY A 664 -24.40 13.68 14.06
N SER A 665 -24.56 12.35 14.09
CA SER A 665 -25.86 11.66 14.00
C SER A 665 -26.61 11.48 15.33
N TRP A 666 -26.15 12.13 16.41
CA TRP A 666 -26.80 12.11 17.72
C TRP A 666 -26.87 10.73 18.42
N ILE A 667 -26.09 9.76 17.98
CA ILE A 667 -25.91 8.47 18.66
C ILE A 667 -25.18 8.68 19.98
N ILE A 668 -24.09 9.46 19.98
CA ILE A 668 -23.42 9.92 21.20
C ILE A 668 -24.26 11.06 21.81
N LYS A 669 -24.88 10.84 22.97
CA LYS A 669 -25.79 11.80 23.63
C LYS A 669 -25.04 12.93 24.35
N GLU A 670 -25.74 14.01 24.67
CA GLU A 670 -25.21 15.24 25.29
C GLU A 670 -24.35 14.99 26.54
N PRO A 671 -24.70 14.06 27.46
CA PRO A 671 -23.88 13.79 28.65
C PRO A 671 -22.48 13.24 28.37
N ALA A 672 -22.22 12.75 27.15
CA ALA A 672 -20.93 12.21 26.75
C ALA A 672 -19.89 13.30 26.41
N PHE A 673 -20.31 14.56 26.28
CA PHE A 673 -19.43 15.68 25.95
C PHE A 673 -19.03 16.43 27.21
N THR A 674 -17.73 16.64 27.38
CA THR A 674 -17.14 17.46 28.44
C THR A 674 -16.12 18.40 27.84
N ALA A 675 -15.88 19.55 28.44
CA ALA A 675 -14.83 20.46 27.99
C ALA A 675 -14.21 21.19 29.18
N SER A 676 -13.07 21.83 28.95
CA SER A 676 -12.42 22.69 29.95
C SER A 676 -13.26 23.91 30.32
N SER A 677 -13.96 24.51 29.35
CA SER A 677 -14.82 25.68 29.50
C SER A 677 -15.68 25.86 28.25
N TYR A 678 -16.63 26.79 28.30
CA TYR A 678 -17.42 27.22 27.14
C TYR A 678 -17.72 28.72 27.23
N LEU A 679 -17.81 29.39 26.08
CA LEU A 679 -17.96 30.84 25.97
C LEU A 679 -19.36 31.34 26.38
N SER A 680 -20.40 30.60 26.01
CA SER A 680 -21.80 30.94 26.30
C SER A 680 -22.68 29.69 26.25
N SER A 681 -23.97 29.84 26.57
CA SER A 681 -24.97 28.76 26.42
C SER A 681 -25.14 28.26 24.99
N ARG A 682 -24.68 29.01 23.97
CA ARG A 682 -24.66 28.54 22.57
C ARG A 682 -23.40 27.75 22.23
N SER A 683 -22.41 27.73 23.13
CA SER A 683 -21.09 27.14 22.89
C SER A 683 -20.81 25.91 23.76
N TYR A 684 -21.86 25.27 24.27
CA TYR A 684 -21.73 24.10 25.12
C TYR A 684 -20.95 22.96 24.43
N PRO A 685 -20.28 22.07 25.18
CA PRO A 685 -19.47 20.99 24.61
C PRO A 685 -20.23 20.07 23.64
N TRP A 686 -21.51 19.79 23.92
CA TRP A 686 -22.36 18.97 23.05
C TRP A 686 -22.82 19.68 21.76
N MET A 687 -22.54 20.98 21.60
CA MET A 687 -22.71 21.70 20.34
C MET A 687 -21.56 21.43 19.36
N ALA A 688 -20.49 20.73 19.77
CA ALA A 688 -19.35 20.35 18.92
C ALA A 688 -19.66 19.25 17.90
N ARG A 689 -20.92 19.09 17.48
CA ARG A 689 -21.32 18.05 16.52
C ARG A 689 -21.06 18.55 15.13
N LEU A 690 -20.42 17.73 14.30
CA LEU A 690 -20.24 18.02 12.88
C LEU A 690 -21.58 18.48 12.30
N HIS A 691 -21.57 19.59 11.57
CA HIS A 691 -22.75 20.12 10.89
C HIS A 691 -23.85 20.73 11.78
N GLY A 692 -23.65 20.75 13.10
CA GLY A 692 -24.54 21.42 14.03
C GLY A 692 -24.66 22.93 13.76
N ARG A 693 -25.81 23.52 14.11
CA ARG A 693 -26.09 24.96 13.94
C ARG A 693 -25.11 25.86 14.71
N GLU A 694 -24.66 25.39 15.86
CA GLU A 694 -23.70 26.05 16.75
C GLU A 694 -22.42 25.20 16.86
N SER A 695 -21.43 25.64 17.62
CA SER A 695 -20.16 24.90 17.82
C SER A 695 -19.68 25.01 19.26
N TRP A 696 -18.78 24.11 19.69
CA TRP A 696 -18.09 24.34 20.95
C TRP A 696 -17.01 25.40 20.76
N CYS A 697 -17.04 26.42 21.62
CA CYS A 697 -16.03 27.47 21.72
C CYS A 697 -15.64 27.59 23.19
N PRO A 698 -14.33 27.52 23.55
CA PRO A 698 -13.90 27.62 24.94
C PRO A 698 -14.13 29.03 25.49
N GLY A 699 -14.22 29.17 26.81
CA GLY A 699 -14.40 30.49 27.44
C GLY A 699 -13.13 31.37 27.44
N LYS A 700 -11.96 30.73 27.32
CA LYS A 700 -10.66 31.40 27.15
C LYS A 700 -10.10 31.04 25.78
N ASN A 701 -9.51 32.02 25.11
CA ASN A 701 -8.96 31.86 23.76
C ASN A 701 -7.42 31.68 23.84
N ASP A 702 -6.99 30.59 24.48
CA ASP A 702 -5.59 30.16 24.62
C ASP A 702 -5.43 28.68 24.20
N THR A 703 -4.23 28.10 24.37
CA THR A 703 -3.90 26.73 23.86
C THR A 703 -4.12 25.62 24.90
N GLN A 704 -4.57 25.98 26.10
CA GLN A 704 -4.92 25.09 27.20
C GLN A 704 -6.31 24.41 27.11
N PRO A 705 -7.35 24.99 26.48
CA PRO A 705 -8.69 24.43 26.47
C PRO A 705 -8.75 23.09 25.75
N PHE A 706 -9.72 22.26 26.12
CA PHE A 706 -9.95 20.99 25.47
C PHE A 706 -11.44 20.66 25.37
N LEU A 707 -11.80 19.93 24.33
CA LEU A 707 -13.08 19.25 24.19
C LEU A 707 -12.84 17.75 24.33
N GLN A 708 -13.63 17.06 25.14
CA GLN A 708 -13.55 15.62 25.33
C GLN A 708 -14.89 14.96 25.04
N VAL A 709 -14.85 13.82 24.35
CA VAL A 709 -16.03 13.00 24.03
C VAL A 709 -15.79 11.57 24.53
N ASP A 710 -16.71 11.05 25.34
CA ASP A 710 -16.82 9.62 25.66
C ASP A 710 -17.64 8.93 24.57
N ILE A 711 -17.01 8.12 23.74
CA ILE A 711 -17.70 7.38 22.66
C ILE A 711 -18.34 6.07 23.16
N GLY A 712 -18.39 5.87 24.48
CA GLY A 712 -19.17 4.85 25.19
C GLY A 712 -18.48 3.49 25.32
N ARG A 713 -17.76 3.05 24.28
CA ARG A 713 -17.06 1.74 24.20
C ARG A 713 -15.75 1.87 23.42
N PRO A 714 -14.81 0.91 23.51
CA PRO A 714 -13.56 0.97 22.77
C PRO A 714 -13.76 0.79 21.25
N TYR A 715 -13.28 1.77 20.49
CA TYR A 715 -13.25 1.78 19.02
C TYR A 715 -11.81 1.77 18.50
N ARG A 716 -11.65 1.20 17.31
CA ARG A 716 -10.55 1.45 16.40
C ARG A 716 -10.92 2.63 15.51
N LEU A 717 -10.25 3.76 15.69
CA LEU A 717 -10.52 4.98 14.95
C LEU A 717 -9.58 5.09 13.74
N ARG A 718 -10.12 5.50 12.60
CA ARG A 718 -9.39 5.68 11.34
C ARG A 718 -9.36 7.11 10.85
N PHE A 719 -10.37 7.92 11.19
CA PHE A 719 -10.42 9.32 10.78
C PHE A 719 -11.11 10.20 11.82
N ILE A 720 -10.76 11.48 11.80
CA ILE A 720 -11.49 12.57 12.44
C ILE A 720 -11.85 13.61 11.38
N ALA A 721 -13.07 14.13 11.42
CA ALA A 721 -13.48 15.28 10.62
C ALA A 721 -13.71 16.49 11.53
N THR A 722 -13.25 17.67 11.11
CA THR A 722 -13.42 18.94 11.84
C THR A 722 -14.07 20.02 10.97
N GLN A 723 -14.90 20.86 11.58
CA GLN A 723 -15.61 22.00 10.96
C GLN A 723 -15.59 23.21 11.90
N GLY A 724 -15.47 24.44 11.37
CA GLY A 724 -15.56 25.68 12.15
C GLY A 724 -17.00 26.13 12.42
N VAL A 725 -17.22 27.40 12.78
CA VAL A 725 -18.54 28.03 12.85
C VAL A 725 -18.59 29.27 11.95
N TYR A 726 -19.67 29.41 11.20
CA TYR A 726 -19.92 30.52 10.30
C TYR A 726 -21.01 31.42 10.86
N SER A 727 -20.72 32.72 11.01
CA SER A 727 -21.64 33.68 11.66
C SER A 727 -22.29 34.68 10.69
N GLY A 728 -22.11 34.55 9.36
CA GLY A 728 -22.66 35.49 8.38
C GLY A 728 -22.07 36.91 8.40
N SER A 729 -21.16 37.20 9.33
CA SER A 729 -20.41 38.45 9.50
C SER A 729 -18.90 38.14 9.62
N ASN A 730 -18.05 39.16 9.77
CA ASN A 730 -16.60 39.01 9.98
C ASN A 730 -16.20 38.21 11.25
N ASN A 731 -17.15 37.69 12.03
CA ASN A 731 -16.91 36.95 13.28
C ASN A 731 -16.85 35.42 13.11
N SER A 732 -16.60 34.91 11.90
CA SER A 732 -16.46 33.48 11.67
C SER A 732 -15.21 32.91 12.36
N ALA A 733 -15.37 31.79 13.06
CA ALA A 733 -14.35 31.26 13.97
C ALA A 733 -14.12 29.77 13.72
N TRP A 734 -12.86 29.35 13.68
CA TRP A 734 -12.51 27.95 13.41
C TRP A 734 -11.11 27.63 13.93
N VAL A 735 -10.86 26.35 14.18
CA VAL A 735 -9.56 25.82 14.59
C VAL A 735 -8.72 25.48 13.36
N GLN A 736 -7.57 26.12 13.21
CA GLN A 736 -6.60 25.91 12.12
C GLN A 736 -5.61 24.79 12.42
N GLN A 737 -5.29 24.57 13.69
CA GLN A 737 -4.42 23.48 14.13
C GLN A 737 -4.88 22.92 15.48
N TYR A 738 -4.83 21.60 15.64
CA TYR A 738 -5.19 20.94 16.90
C TYR A 738 -4.33 19.70 17.16
N THR A 739 -4.29 19.25 18.40
CA THR A 739 -3.75 17.93 18.79
C THR A 739 -4.86 17.09 19.39
N LEU A 740 -4.68 15.77 19.38
CA LEU A 740 -5.64 14.82 19.97
C LEU A 740 -4.96 14.03 21.08
N ASP A 741 -5.73 13.72 22.12
CA ASP A 741 -5.39 12.68 23.07
C ASP A 741 -6.45 11.59 23.04
N PHE A 742 -6.01 10.36 23.26
CA PHE A 742 -6.86 9.18 23.33
C PHE A 742 -6.71 8.51 24.68
N ARG A 743 -7.78 7.85 25.13
CA ARG A 743 -7.76 7.03 26.33
C ARG A 743 -8.74 5.87 26.15
N GLY A 744 -8.27 4.65 26.41
CA GLY A 744 -9.11 3.47 26.57
C GLY A 744 -9.81 3.46 27.92
N GLU A 745 -10.58 2.41 28.22
CA GLU A 745 -11.37 2.35 29.45
C GLU A 745 -10.51 2.23 30.72
N HIS A 746 -9.45 1.43 30.65
CA HIS A 746 -8.51 1.17 31.75
C HIS A 746 -7.08 1.63 31.42
N SER A 747 -6.92 2.53 30.44
CA SER A 747 -5.60 3.06 30.04
C SER A 747 -5.36 4.47 30.56
N SER A 748 -4.08 4.83 30.65
CA SER A 748 -3.65 6.23 30.74
C SER A 748 -4.03 6.98 29.45
N ARG A 749 -4.16 8.31 29.56
CA ARG A 749 -4.38 9.17 28.40
C ARG A 749 -3.08 9.31 27.64
N ILE A 750 -3.13 9.09 26.34
CA ILE A 750 -1.98 9.11 25.43
C ILE A 750 -2.25 10.17 24.37
N SER A 751 -1.34 11.13 24.21
CA SER A 751 -1.40 12.08 23.11
C SER A 751 -1.12 11.37 21.79
N TYR A 752 -1.94 11.64 20.78
CA TYR A 752 -1.73 11.11 19.44
C TYR A 752 -0.47 11.72 18.84
N ALA A 753 0.50 10.85 18.59
CA ALA A 753 1.78 11.20 18.04
C ALA A 753 2.04 10.43 16.76
N GLU A 754 2.49 11.13 15.72
CA GLU A 754 3.03 10.52 14.52
C GLU A 754 4.53 10.80 14.52
N ASN A 755 5.35 9.75 14.41
CA ASN A 755 6.80 9.85 14.46
C ASN A 755 7.38 10.30 15.81
N GLY A 756 6.67 9.98 16.90
CA GLY A 756 7.09 10.27 18.27
C GLY A 756 6.86 11.72 18.72
N ASN A 757 6.37 12.58 17.81
CA ASN A 757 5.98 13.94 18.12
C ASN A 757 4.46 14.02 18.19
N THR A 758 3.92 14.70 19.20
CA THR A 758 2.49 15.03 19.27
C THR A 758 2.07 15.63 17.94
N LYS A 759 1.17 14.93 17.24
CA LYS A 759 0.78 15.32 15.89
C LYS A 759 -0.10 16.56 15.99
N ILE A 760 0.41 17.64 15.42
CA ILE A 760 -0.40 18.83 15.14
C ILE A 760 -1.13 18.56 13.82
N PHE A 761 -2.44 18.37 13.91
CA PHE A 761 -3.31 18.25 12.76
C PHE A 761 -3.60 19.62 12.17
N THR A 762 -3.54 19.71 10.84
CA THR A 762 -4.11 20.85 10.12
C THR A 762 -5.64 20.73 10.21
N GLY A 763 -6.26 21.73 10.82
CA GLY A 763 -7.70 21.89 10.90
C GLY A 763 -8.23 22.69 9.71
N ASN A 764 -9.13 23.61 9.99
CA ASN A 764 -9.97 24.28 9.02
C ASN A 764 -9.35 25.58 8.51
N ALA A 765 -9.66 25.94 7.25
CA ALA A 765 -9.29 27.22 6.66
C ALA A 765 -10.44 28.25 6.70
N ASP A 766 -11.66 27.81 6.98
CA ASP A 766 -12.87 28.62 7.08
C ASP A 766 -13.87 28.00 8.08
N GLY A 767 -15.03 28.65 8.26
CA GLY A 767 -16.09 28.22 9.19
C GLY A 767 -17.04 27.12 8.67
N THR A 768 -16.97 26.73 7.40
CA THR A 768 -18.00 25.91 6.72
C THR A 768 -17.48 24.63 6.10
N SER A 769 -16.26 24.61 5.55
CA SER A 769 -15.63 23.45 4.94
C SER A 769 -15.20 22.42 5.99
N ILE A 770 -15.15 21.15 5.57
CA ILE A 770 -14.76 20.04 6.43
C ILE A 770 -13.38 19.55 6.06
N VAL A 771 -12.56 19.38 7.08
CA VAL A 771 -11.23 18.81 6.96
C VAL A 771 -11.22 17.45 7.66
N LYS A 772 -11.00 16.39 6.89
CA LYS A 772 -10.93 15.02 7.37
C LYS A 772 -9.48 14.56 7.43
N ASN A 773 -8.98 14.29 8.63
CA ASN A 773 -7.63 13.81 8.87
C ASN A 773 -7.64 12.32 9.20
N GLN A 774 -6.69 11.59 8.62
CA GLN A 774 -6.49 10.18 8.89
C GLN A 774 -5.77 9.98 10.23
N LEU A 775 -6.22 8.96 10.97
CA LEU A 775 -5.66 8.50 12.23
C LEU A 775 -4.98 7.15 11.97
N MET A 776 -3.68 7.08 12.22
CA MET A 776 -2.87 5.90 11.97
C MET A 776 -2.83 5.03 13.23
N ASN A 777 -3.27 3.77 13.10
CA ASN A 777 -3.17 2.75 14.14
C ASN A 777 -3.82 3.10 15.50
N VAL A 778 -4.87 3.91 15.50
CA VAL A 778 -5.62 4.25 16.71
C VAL A 778 -6.60 3.12 17.03
N THR A 779 -6.30 2.30 18.04
CA THR A 779 -7.13 1.18 18.49
C THR A 779 -7.47 1.32 19.97
N ASN A 780 -8.53 0.65 20.41
CA ASN A 780 -8.94 0.57 21.82
C ASN A 780 -9.21 1.95 22.48
N VAL A 781 -9.86 2.87 21.77
CA VAL A 781 -10.17 4.22 22.24
C VAL A 781 -11.60 4.34 22.70
N ARG A 782 -11.83 4.86 23.91
CA ARG A 782 -13.17 5.18 24.42
C ARG A 782 -13.35 6.68 24.68
N TYR A 783 -12.30 7.38 25.09
CA TYR A 783 -12.31 8.83 25.24
C TYR A 783 -11.38 9.46 24.23
N ILE A 784 -11.89 10.44 23.50
CA ILE A 784 -11.07 11.34 22.68
C ILE A 784 -11.07 12.71 23.33
N ARG A 785 -9.94 13.40 23.26
CA ARG A 785 -9.82 14.80 23.66
C ARG A 785 -9.13 15.61 22.55
N LEU A 786 -9.74 16.71 22.14
CA LEU A 786 -9.22 17.64 21.15
C LEU A 786 -8.72 18.90 21.83
N HIS A 787 -7.50 19.31 21.48
CA HIS A 787 -6.83 20.50 21.99
C HIS A 787 -6.54 21.49 20.86
N PRO A 788 -7.22 22.65 20.80
CA PRO A 788 -6.89 23.69 19.84
C PRO A 788 -5.46 24.24 20.06
N LYS A 789 -4.71 24.42 18.98
CA LYS A 789 -3.35 24.99 18.99
C LYS A 789 -3.24 26.29 18.22
N LYS A 790 -4.00 26.43 17.14
CA LYS A 790 -4.11 27.67 16.36
C LYS A 790 -5.53 27.81 15.83
N TRP A 791 -6.04 29.02 15.77
CA TRP A 791 -7.38 29.36 15.30
C TRP A 791 -7.38 30.70 14.57
N HIS A 792 -8.48 31.01 13.91
CA HIS A 792 -8.66 32.29 13.20
C HIS A 792 -8.97 33.44 14.18
N ILE A 793 -10.23 33.60 14.58
CA ILE A 793 -10.66 34.60 15.57
C ILE A 793 -10.83 33.96 16.94
N HIS A 794 -11.53 32.83 17.00
CA HIS A 794 -11.74 32.07 18.23
C HIS A 794 -11.63 30.56 17.96
N ALA A 795 -11.20 29.78 18.94
CA ALA A 795 -11.07 28.33 18.84
C ALA A 795 -12.43 27.58 18.85
N CYS A 796 -13.24 27.78 17.82
CA CYS A 796 -14.54 27.11 17.69
C CYS A 796 -14.44 25.87 16.80
N VAL A 797 -15.01 24.74 17.22
CA VAL A 797 -14.93 23.48 16.46
C VAL A 797 -16.18 22.59 16.61
N ARG A 798 -16.50 21.91 15.52
CA ARG A 798 -17.44 20.81 15.38
C ARG A 798 -16.68 19.56 14.87
N ILE A 799 -17.00 18.36 15.34
CA ILE A 799 -16.26 17.13 15.04
C ILE A 799 -17.13 15.91 14.71
N GLU A 800 -16.58 14.95 13.96
CA GLU A 800 -17.08 13.56 13.81
C GLU A 800 -15.89 12.58 13.78
N LEU A 801 -16.11 11.34 14.22
CA LEU A 801 -15.11 10.26 14.17
C LEU A 801 -15.57 9.12 13.27
N TYR A 802 -14.59 8.45 12.66
CA TYR A 802 -14.84 7.28 11.81
C TYR A 802 -13.99 6.10 12.27
N GLY A 803 -14.57 4.91 12.38
CA GLY A 803 -13.90 3.71 12.89
C GLY A 803 -14.81 2.47 13.02
N CYS A 804 -14.33 1.45 13.73
CA CYS A 804 -15.10 0.24 14.07
C CYS A 804 -14.93 -0.15 15.54
N LYS A 805 -15.87 -0.91 16.09
CA LYS A 805 -15.79 -1.42 17.47
C LYS A 805 -14.67 -2.45 17.59
N VAL A 806 -13.91 -2.43 18.68
CA VAL A 806 -12.90 -3.47 18.97
C VAL A 806 -13.59 -4.60 19.73
N PHE A 807 -13.49 -5.83 19.23
CA PHE A 807 -13.98 -7.05 19.89
C PHE A 807 -12.80 -7.77 20.56
N ASN A 808 -12.94 -8.16 21.83
CA ASN A 808 -11.96 -8.98 22.53
C ASN A 808 -12.34 -10.47 22.36
N GLU A 809 -11.47 -11.28 21.76
CA GLU A 809 -11.79 -12.68 21.42
C GLU A 809 -11.93 -13.59 22.66
N LEU A 810 -11.31 -13.25 23.79
CA LEU A 810 -11.41 -13.99 25.07
C LEU A 810 -12.72 -13.79 25.83
N SER A 811 -13.48 -12.73 25.51
CA SER A 811 -14.73 -12.38 26.23
C SER A 811 -15.97 -13.09 25.67
N LEU A 812 -15.81 -13.84 24.57
CA LEU A 812 -16.88 -14.48 23.79
C LEU A 812 -16.78 -16.01 23.74
N THR A 813 -15.94 -16.62 24.56
CA THR A 813 -15.87 -18.07 24.72
C THR A 813 -17.07 -18.57 25.52
N PRO A 814 -17.83 -19.58 25.05
CA PRO A 814 -18.97 -20.11 25.79
C PRO A 814 -18.50 -20.76 27.10
N LEU A 815 -19.18 -20.47 28.21
CA LEU A 815 -18.85 -21.00 29.54
C LEU A 815 -19.49 -22.34 29.84
N GLY A 816 -20.50 -22.74 29.06
CA GLY A 816 -20.92 -24.13 29.02
C GLY A 816 -22.42 -24.39 29.07
N MET A 817 -23.26 -23.39 28.75
CA MET A 817 -24.70 -23.62 28.69
C MET A 817 -25.05 -24.52 27.50
N SER A 818 -24.58 -24.20 26.29
CA SER A 818 -24.95 -24.93 25.06
C SER A 818 -24.25 -26.28 24.89
N ASP A 819 -23.06 -26.46 25.46
CA ASP A 819 -22.26 -27.70 25.36
C ASP A 819 -22.36 -28.62 26.60
N HIS A 820 -23.25 -28.27 27.53
CA HIS A 820 -23.52 -28.99 28.78
C HIS A 820 -22.36 -29.08 29.78
N ARG A 821 -21.29 -28.26 29.65
CA ARG A 821 -20.25 -28.15 30.70
C ARG A 821 -20.78 -27.57 32.00
N ILE A 822 -21.79 -26.70 31.95
CA ILE A 822 -22.61 -26.34 33.12
C ILE A 822 -23.66 -27.43 33.27
N ALA A 823 -23.76 -28.09 34.44
CA ALA A 823 -24.68 -29.22 34.62
C ALA A 823 -26.13 -28.76 34.81
N ASP A 824 -27.11 -29.61 34.51
CA ASP A 824 -28.54 -29.28 34.65
C ASP A 824 -28.91 -28.91 36.09
N SER A 825 -28.24 -29.49 37.08
CA SER A 825 -28.45 -29.15 38.49
C SER A 825 -27.98 -27.75 38.89
N ASP A 826 -27.22 -27.10 38.02
CA ASP A 826 -26.59 -25.81 38.25
C ASP A 826 -27.39 -24.68 37.56
N ILE A 827 -28.54 -25.02 36.94
CA ILE A 827 -29.48 -24.10 36.32
C ILE A 827 -30.82 -24.16 37.08
N LEU A 828 -31.18 -23.06 37.72
CA LEU A 828 -32.37 -22.91 38.56
C LEU A 828 -33.27 -21.80 38.01
N ALA A 829 -34.54 -21.76 38.41
CA ALA A 829 -35.46 -20.68 38.07
C ALA A 829 -36.40 -20.35 39.24
N SER A 830 -37.01 -19.16 39.20
CA SER A 830 -38.02 -18.74 40.18
C SER A 830 -39.33 -19.53 40.07
N ASP A 831 -39.74 -19.83 38.84
CA ASP A 831 -40.95 -20.58 38.51
C ASP A 831 -40.76 -21.26 37.14
N SER A 832 -41.54 -22.30 36.88
CA SER A 832 -41.54 -23.00 35.60
C SER A 832 -42.92 -23.58 35.33
N HIS A 833 -43.41 -23.43 34.11
CA HIS A 833 -44.72 -23.96 33.75
C HIS A 833 -44.65 -25.46 33.44
N GLU A 834 -45.20 -26.30 34.33
CA GLU A 834 -45.40 -27.73 34.05
C GLU A 834 -46.66 -27.92 33.19
N SER A 835 -46.46 -28.19 31.90
CA SER A 835 -47.55 -28.67 31.03
C SER A 835 -47.76 -30.17 31.25
N ILE A 836 -49.01 -30.57 31.47
CA ILE A 836 -49.45 -31.95 31.73
C ILE A 836 -49.18 -32.90 30.54
N MET A 837 -48.86 -32.37 29.36
CA MET A 837 -48.71 -33.20 28.14
C MET A 837 -47.29 -33.67 27.81
N HIS A 838 -46.22 -32.91 28.08
CA HIS A 838 -44.83 -33.37 27.83
C HIS A 838 -43.84 -32.58 28.69
N GLY A 839 -42.93 -33.28 29.40
CA GLY A 839 -41.93 -32.72 30.32
C GLY A 839 -40.78 -31.93 29.66
N THR A 840 -41.09 -31.03 28.72
CA THR A 840 -40.14 -30.40 27.79
C THR A 840 -39.77 -28.94 28.09
N HIS A 841 -40.07 -28.41 29.29
CA HIS A 841 -40.01 -26.95 29.55
C HIS A 841 -39.34 -26.46 30.85
N GLY A 842 -38.55 -27.30 31.52
CA GLY A 842 -37.83 -26.92 32.75
C GLY A 842 -36.62 -25.99 32.54
N PRO A 843 -36.09 -25.36 33.61
CA PRO A 843 -34.96 -24.43 33.54
C PRO A 843 -33.68 -25.04 32.95
N TRP A 844 -33.43 -26.34 33.14
CA TRP A 844 -32.29 -27.05 32.54
C TRP A 844 -32.30 -27.09 31.00
N LEU A 845 -33.45 -26.80 30.38
CA LEU A 845 -33.59 -26.70 28.93
C LEU A 845 -33.37 -25.26 28.41
N ALA A 846 -33.07 -24.29 29.29
CA ALA A 846 -32.74 -22.90 28.93
C ALA A 846 -31.35 -22.75 28.26
N ARG A 847 -30.89 -23.74 27.50
CA ARG A 847 -29.57 -23.77 26.87
C ARG A 847 -29.66 -23.31 25.42
N LEU A 848 -28.76 -22.43 24.99
CA LEU A 848 -28.73 -21.95 23.61
C LEU A 848 -28.59 -23.11 22.61
N HIS A 849 -29.25 -23.00 21.44
CA HIS A 849 -29.29 -24.01 20.38
C HIS A 849 -29.95 -25.35 20.72
N ASN A 850 -30.51 -25.51 21.93
CA ASN A 850 -31.15 -26.76 22.31
C ASN A 850 -32.43 -27.03 21.48
N GLY A 851 -32.43 -28.11 20.70
CA GLY A 851 -33.53 -28.47 19.81
C GLY A 851 -34.73 -29.11 20.50
N SER A 852 -34.57 -29.61 21.74
CA SER A 852 -35.55 -30.46 22.44
C SER A 852 -36.41 -29.75 23.48
N GLY A 853 -36.22 -28.45 23.71
CA GLY A 853 -37.02 -27.68 24.68
C GLY A 853 -36.44 -26.30 24.99
N CYS A 854 -37.08 -25.59 25.92
CA CYS A 854 -36.76 -24.22 26.35
C CYS A 854 -37.38 -23.98 27.73
N TRP A 855 -36.84 -23.05 28.52
CA TRP A 855 -37.49 -22.71 29.80
C TRP A 855 -38.73 -21.86 29.54
N VAL A 856 -39.89 -22.35 29.99
CA VAL A 856 -41.18 -21.66 29.90
C VAL A 856 -41.64 -21.31 31.31
N PHE A 857 -42.14 -20.09 31.48
CA PHE A 857 -42.53 -19.56 32.79
C PHE A 857 -43.88 -18.84 32.75
N PRO A 858 -44.58 -18.72 33.89
CA PRO A 858 -45.82 -17.96 33.98
C PRO A 858 -45.61 -16.47 33.68
N LYS A 859 -46.68 -15.74 33.31
CA LYS A 859 -46.64 -14.29 33.05
C LYS A 859 -46.56 -13.46 34.34
N ALA A 860 -45.47 -13.64 35.08
CA ALA A 860 -45.12 -12.90 36.28
C ALA A 860 -43.64 -12.51 36.23
N GLU A 861 -43.18 -11.70 37.19
CA GLU A 861 -41.75 -11.43 37.35
C GLU A 861 -41.02 -12.73 37.67
N ASN A 862 -40.18 -13.18 36.74
CA ASN A 862 -39.47 -14.45 36.83
C ASN A 862 -37.99 -14.27 36.56
N PHE A 863 -37.17 -15.15 37.15
CA PHE A 863 -35.75 -15.19 36.90
C PHE A 863 -35.21 -16.60 36.61
N LEU A 864 -34.20 -16.67 35.75
CA LEU A 864 -33.34 -17.84 35.55
C LEU A 864 -32.00 -17.58 36.27
N LEU A 865 -31.55 -18.52 37.08
CA LEU A 865 -30.32 -18.48 37.85
C LEU A 865 -29.35 -19.58 37.34
N VAL A 866 -28.10 -19.22 37.10
CA VAL A 866 -27.04 -20.13 36.68
C VAL A 866 -25.86 -20.05 37.66
N ASP A 867 -25.46 -21.18 38.23
CA ASP A 867 -24.20 -21.35 38.98
C ASP A 867 -23.08 -21.76 38.01
N LEU A 868 -22.01 -20.95 37.93
CA LEU A 868 -20.88 -21.17 37.02
C LEU A 868 -19.84 -22.16 37.56
N GLY A 869 -20.01 -22.64 38.81
CA GLY A 869 -19.15 -23.61 39.46
C GLY A 869 -18.23 -23.02 40.54
N GLU A 870 -17.17 -23.75 40.91
CA GLU A 870 -16.23 -23.30 41.94
C GLU A 870 -15.32 -22.16 41.43
N GLY A 871 -15.18 -21.11 42.24
CA GLY A 871 -14.37 -19.93 41.93
C GLY A 871 -15.13 -18.82 41.20
N LEU A 872 -14.50 -17.65 41.06
CA LEU A 872 -15.05 -16.55 40.28
C LEU A 872 -14.74 -16.78 38.80
N THR A 873 -15.76 -16.64 37.95
CA THR A 873 -15.64 -16.74 36.50
C THR A 873 -15.78 -15.35 35.89
N SER A 874 -14.89 -14.96 35.00
CA SER A 874 -14.99 -13.70 34.27
C SER A 874 -16.09 -13.83 33.22
N VAL A 875 -17.21 -13.16 33.41
CA VAL A 875 -18.34 -13.14 32.48
C VAL A 875 -18.24 -11.91 31.57
N GLY A 876 -18.01 -12.13 30.28
CA GLY A 876 -17.86 -11.10 29.25
C GLY A 876 -19.12 -10.82 28.43
N GLY A 877 -20.15 -11.67 28.52
CA GLY A 877 -21.43 -11.42 27.83
C GLY A 877 -22.44 -12.54 27.99
N VAL A 878 -23.63 -12.35 27.41
CA VAL A 878 -24.71 -13.34 27.37
C VAL A 878 -25.36 -13.39 26.00
N ALA A 879 -26.05 -14.47 25.67
CA ALA A 879 -26.98 -14.54 24.55
C ALA A 879 -28.34 -15.03 25.01
N THR A 880 -29.39 -14.59 24.30
CA THR A 880 -30.76 -15.07 24.48
C THR A 880 -31.33 -15.60 23.16
N GLN A 881 -32.21 -16.59 23.27
CA GLN A 881 -32.94 -17.21 22.16
C GLN A 881 -34.33 -17.63 22.65
N GLY A 882 -35.37 -17.56 21.80
CA GLY A 882 -36.69 -18.14 22.09
C GLY A 882 -36.68 -19.67 21.91
N CYS A 883 -37.82 -20.37 21.93
CA CYS A 883 -37.87 -21.81 21.64
C CYS A 883 -37.64 -22.11 20.14
N ASN A 884 -37.36 -23.38 19.80
CA ASN A 884 -37.20 -23.87 18.42
C ASN A 884 -38.53 -23.80 17.62
N ASN A 885 -38.45 -23.42 16.34
CA ASN A 885 -39.55 -23.28 15.36
C ASN A 885 -40.62 -24.39 15.33
N GLN A 886 -40.30 -25.63 15.68
CA GLN A 886 -41.30 -26.73 15.71
C GLN A 886 -42.27 -26.66 16.90
N VAL A 887 -41.95 -25.89 17.94
CA VAL A 887 -42.72 -25.72 19.19
C VAL A 887 -43.28 -24.29 19.33
N ILE A 888 -42.95 -23.38 18.41
CA ILE A 888 -43.24 -21.93 18.46
C ILE A 888 -44.73 -21.57 18.35
N VAL A 889 -45.58 -22.47 17.86
CA VAL A 889 -47.01 -22.13 17.68
C VAL A 889 -47.73 -21.88 19.02
N MET A 890 -47.12 -22.24 20.17
CA MET A 890 -47.69 -22.06 21.52
C MET A 890 -46.88 -21.16 22.47
N TYR A 891 -45.62 -20.83 22.19
CA TYR A 891 -44.72 -20.15 23.16
C TYR A 891 -43.99 -18.95 22.54
N GLY A 892 -43.97 -17.84 23.29
CA GLY A 892 -43.34 -16.57 22.91
C GLY A 892 -41.86 -16.48 23.31
N TYR A 893 -41.25 -15.33 23.09
CA TYR A 893 -39.85 -15.05 23.44
C TYR A 893 -39.72 -13.80 24.32
N VAL A 894 -38.59 -13.68 25.01
CA VAL A 894 -38.27 -12.53 25.87
C VAL A 894 -37.84 -11.34 25.01
N LEU A 895 -38.49 -10.19 25.23
CA LEU A 895 -38.22 -8.91 24.56
C LEU A 895 -37.26 -8.03 25.37
N GLU A 896 -37.34 -8.08 26.70
CA GLU A 896 -36.48 -7.31 27.60
C GLU A 896 -36.17 -8.10 28.89
N TYR A 897 -34.95 -7.96 29.39
CA TYR A 897 -34.49 -8.58 30.63
C TYR A 897 -33.43 -7.72 31.35
N LEU A 898 -33.26 -7.95 32.65
CA LEU A 898 -32.16 -7.42 33.46
C LEU A 898 -31.23 -8.55 33.87
N LEU A 899 -29.99 -8.20 34.20
CA LEU A 899 -29.03 -9.14 34.76
C LEU A 899 -28.62 -8.71 36.16
N SER A 900 -28.52 -9.67 37.08
CA SER A 900 -27.86 -9.47 38.36
C SER A 900 -26.86 -10.59 38.63
N PHE A 901 -25.85 -10.28 39.43
CA PHE A 901 -24.72 -11.16 39.71
C PHE A 901 -24.53 -11.29 41.22
N SER A 902 -23.93 -12.40 41.63
CA SER A 902 -23.62 -12.69 43.02
C SER A 902 -22.39 -13.60 43.10
N ASP A 903 -21.53 -13.32 44.07
CA ASP A 903 -20.33 -14.11 44.29
C ASP A 903 -20.57 -15.24 45.30
N ASP A 904 -21.56 -15.07 46.16
CA ASP A 904 -21.88 -15.94 47.31
C ASP A 904 -23.30 -16.53 47.28
N GLY A 905 -24.17 -16.06 46.38
CA GLY A 905 -25.57 -16.44 46.27
C GLY A 905 -26.52 -15.65 47.18
N ALA A 906 -25.98 -14.85 48.12
CA ALA A 906 -26.74 -14.06 49.09
C ALA A 906 -26.79 -12.56 48.71
N GLY A 907 -25.66 -11.98 48.31
CA GLY A 907 -25.56 -10.58 47.89
C GLY A 907 -25.72 -10.41 46.38
N TRP A 908 -26.74 -9.69 45.93
CA TRP A 908 -27.05 -9.50 44.51
C TRP A 908 -26.87 -8.06 44.05
N TYR A 909 -26.21 -7.87 42.92
CA TYR A 909 -26.07 -6.55 42.28
C TYR A 909 -26.43 -6.59 40.80
N TYR A 910 -27.19 -5.60 40.35
CA TYR A 910 -27.61 -5.48 38.95
C TYR A 910 -26.51 -4.97 38.03
N TYR A 911 -26.51 -5.44 36.78
CA TYR A 911 -25.63 -4.92 35.74
C TYR A 911 -25.88 -3.44 35.51
N ARG A 912 -24.80 -2.66 35.53
CA ARG A 912 -24.80 -1.23 35.22
C ARG A 912 -23.60 -0.90 34.37
N GLU A 913 -23.81 -0.05 33.37
CA GLU A 913 -22.73 0.50 32.55
C GLU A 913 -22.16 1.74 33.24
N GLY A 914 -21.25 1.53 34.21
CA GLY A 914 -20.67 2.60 35.01
C GLY A 914 -21.62 3.15 36.07
N ARG A 915 -21.90 4.46 36.07
CA ARG A 915 -22.86 5.11 37.01
C ARG A 915 -24.30 5.17 36.46
N ALA A 916 -24.57 4.47 35.37
CA ALA A 916 -25.87 4.45 34.73
C ALA A 916 -26.96 3.78 35.62
N PRO A 917 -28.25 4.05 35.37
CA PRO A 917 -29.34 3.23 35.89
C PRO A 917 -29.18 1.76 35.46
N ILE A 918 -29.95 0.86 36.09
CA ILE A 918 -29.89 -0.57 35.79
C ILE A 918 -30.11 -0.79 34.29
N LYS A 919 -29.21 -1.56 33.66
CA LYS A 919 -29.26 -1.79 32.23
C LYS A 919 -30.41 -2.74 31.89
N VAL A 920 -31.32 -2.26 31.04
CA VAL A 920 -32.32 -3.11 30.38
C VAL A 920 -31.71 -3.66 29.09
N PHE A 921 -31.65 -4.98 28.97
CA PHE A 921 -31.17 -5.67 27.79
C PHE A 921 -32.36 -6.00 26.87
N SER A 922 -32.20 -5.73 25.58
CA SER A 922 -33.15 -6.15 24.55
C SER A 922 -32.98 -7.64 24.27
N GLY A 923 -34.03 -8.45 24.36
CA GLY A 923 -34.02 -9.85 23.98
C GLY A 923 -34.25 -10.07 22.48
N ASN A 924 -35.00 -11.11 22.14
CA ASN A 924 -35.26 -11.55 20.78
C ASN A 924 -36.40 -10.74 20.12
N THR A 925 -36.33 -10.54 18.80
CA THR A 925 -37.39 -9.89 18.01
C THR A 925 -38.19 -10.91 17.18
N TYR A 926 -39.29 -10.48 16.55
CA TYR A 926 -40.13 -11.36 15.72
C TYR A 926 -39.39 -12.00 14.54
N LYS A 927 -38.29 -11.40 14.05
CA LYS A 927 -37.46 -11.98 12.98
C LYS A 927 -36.32 -12.86 13.50
N GLU A 928 -36.08 -12.86 14.81
CA GLU A 928 -34.92 -13.46 15.48
C GLU A 928 -35.35 -14.43 16.60
N GLN A 929 -36.57 -14.98 16.50
CA GLN A 929 -37.20 -15.77 17.57
C GLN A 929 -36.37 -17.01 17.93
N ASP A 930 -35.79 -17.66 16.91
CA ASP A 930 -34.92 -18.83 17.04
C ASP A 930 -33.46 -18.49 16.66
N VAL A 931 -33.09 -17.20 16.69
CA VAL A 931 -31.72 -16.74 16.40
C VAL A 931 -31.09 -16.21 17.69
N PRO A 932 -29.88 -16.64 18.08
CA PRO A 932 -29.20 -16.08 19.24
C PRO A 932 -28.96 -14.59 19.10
N VAL A 933 -29.49 -13.80 20.03
CA VAL A 933 -29.18 -12.38 20.17
C VAL A 933 -28.13 -12.23 21.27
N ARG A 934 -26.97 -11.67 20.93
CA ARG A 934 -25.80 -11.58 21.83
C ARG A 934 -25.62 -10.18 22.40
N HIS A 935 -25.34 -10.09 23.70
CA HIS A 935 -25.01 -8.87 24.41
C HIS A 935 -23.65 -9.05 25.11
N VAL A 936 -22.67 -8.29 24.66
CA VAL A 936 -21.34 -8.25 25.26
C VAL A 936 -21.29 -7.14 26.30
N PHE A 937 -20.78 -7.45 27.48
CA PHE A 937 -20.66 -6.50 28.57
C PHE A 937 -19.53 -5.50 28.29
N ILE A 938 -19.73 -4.25 28.70
CA ILE A 938 -18.71 -3.19 28.60
C ILE A 938 -17.51 -3.49 29.51
N ARG A 939 -17.76 -4.15 30.64
CA ARG A 939 -16.77 -4.70 31.58
C ARG A 939 -17.12 -6.13 31.90
N GLU A 940 -16.12 -7.00 31.87
CA GLU A 940 -16.29 -8.36 32.36
C GLU A 940 -16.54 -8.33 33.87
N LEU A 941 -17.36 -9.25 34.35
CA LEU A 941 -17.71 -9.39 35.75
C LEU A 941 -17.21 -10.72 36.26
N ASN A 942 -16.30 -10.69 37.23
CA ASN A 942 -15.88 -11.87 37.96
C ASN A 942 -16.98 -12.23 38.95
N THR A 943 -17.67 -13.34 38.72
CA THR A 943 -18.81 -13.75 39.53
C THR A 943 -19.01 -15.26 39.49
N ARG A 944 -19.77 -15.78 40.45
CA ARG A 944 -20.12 -17.20 40.49
C ARG A 944 -21.54 -17.45 39.98
N TYR A 945 -22.48 -16.56 40.29
CA TYR A 945 -23.88 -16.71 39.94
C TYR A 945 -24.34 -15.61 39.00
N VAL A 946 -25.06 -16.01 37.94
CA VAL A 946 -25.69 -15.08 36.99
C VAL A 946 -27.19 -15.29 37.02
N LYS A 947 -27.96 -14.20 37.17
CA LYS A 947 -29.41 -14.24 37.22
C LYS A 947 -30.01 -13.33 36.14
N PHE A 948 -30.85 -13.92 35.29
CA PHE A 948 -31.62 -13.25 34.24
C PHE A 948 -33.02 -12.94 34.76
N HIS A 949 -33.34 -11.67 35.00
CA HIS A 949 -34.68 -11.21 35.39
C HIS A 949 -35.46 -10.82 34.15
N VAL A 950 -36.52 -11.53 33.85
CA VAL A 950 -37.33 -11.24 32.66
C VAL A 950 -38.29 -10.09 32.96
N THR A 951 -38.26 -9.02 32.17
CA THR A 951 -39.10 -7.83 32.39
C THR A 951 -40.18 -7.65 31.32
N ARG A 952 -39.95 -8.12 30.09
CA ARG A 952 -40.93 -8.00 29.00
C ARG A 952 -40.85 -9.17 28.03
N TRP A 953 -41.98 -9.63 27.55
CA TRP A 953 -42.11 -10.74 26.60
C TRP A 953 -43.19 -10.46 25.53
N LEU A 954 -43.19 -11.23 24.45
CA LEU A 954 -44.13 -11.08 23.34
C LEU A 954 -45.58 -11.41 23.78
N THR A 955 -46.46 -10.40 23.72
CA THR A 955 -47.95 -10.37 23.79
C THR A 955 -48.68 -11.28 24.79
N ASP A 956 -49.86 -10.85 25.27
CA ASP A 956 -50.64 -11.57 26.27
C ASP A 956 -51.28 -12.90 25.79
N LEU A 957 -51.06 -13.32 24.56
CA LEU A 957 -51.66 -14.53 23.97
C LEU A 957 -50.79 -15.80 24.13
N TYR A 958 -49.47 -15.67 24.31
CA TYR A 958 -48.53 -16.81 24.36
C TYR A 958 -47.81 -16.89 25.72
N LEU A 959 -47.40 -18.09 26.16
CA LEU A 959 -46.55 -18.24 27.35
C LEU A 959 -45.09 -17.87 27.01
N PRO A 960 -44.40 -17.05 27.82
CA PRO A 960 -43.05 -16.61 27.52
C PRO A 960 -42.01 -17.72 27.71
N ALA A 961 -40.98 -17.72 26.86
CA ALA A 961 -39.92 -18.71 26.91
C ALA A 961 -38.53 -18.15 26.60
N LEU A 962 -37.49 -18.82 27.12
CA LEU A 962 -36.10 -18.37 27.07
C LEU A 962 -35.09 -19.54 27.01
N ARG A 963 -34.08 -19.38 26.17
CA ARG A 963 -32.81 -20.11 26.14
C ARG A 963 -31.66 -19.10 26.22
N VAL A 964 -30.56 -19.46 26.88
CA VAL A 964 -29.43 -18.56 27.09
C VAL A 964 -28.07 -19.25 26.91
N GLU A 965 -27.04 -18.44 26.62
CA GLU A 965 -25.63 -18.79 26.77
C GLU A 965 -24.92 -17.69 27.55
N ILE A 966 -23.89 -18.06 28.31
CA ILE A 966 -23.05 -17.12 29.06
C ILE A 966 -21.64 -17.23 28.49
N TYR A 967 -21.03 -16.10 28.18
CA TYR A 967 -19.69 -16.03 27.60
C TYR A 967 -18.69 -15.44 28.57
N GLY A 968 -17.45 -15.91 28.51
CA GLY A 968 -16.40 -15.54 29.45
C GLY A 968 -15.30 -16.59 29.59
N HIS A 969 -14.43 -16.43 30.59
CA HIS A 969 -13.35 -17.36 30.89
C HIS A 969 -13.15 -17.54 32.41
N ARG A 970 -12.61 -18.68 32.82
CA ARG A 970 -12.30 -18.96 34.24
C ARG A 970 -10.98 -18.31 34.63
N THR A 971 -10.94 -17.59 35.75
CA THR A 971 -9.72 -16.93 36.21
C THR A 971 -8.82 -17.93 36.95
N GLY A 972 -7.68 -18.33 36.36
CA GLY A 972 -6.64 -19.10 37.08
C GLY A 972 -6.06 -20.34 36.40
N GLU A 973 -6.48 -20.74 35.20
CA GLU A 973 -5.95 -21.97 34.57
C GLU A 973 -4.75 -21.72 33.64
N ASN A 974 -3.55 -21.86 34.20
CA ASN A 974 -2.41 -22.43 33.51
C ASN A 974 -2.34 -23.93 33.87
N LEU A 975 -2.09 -24.77 32.85
CA LEU A 975 -1.66 -26.19 32.87
C LEU A 975 -2.69 -27.34 32.99
N ASN A 976 -2.47 -28.29 32.08
CA ASN A 976 -2.75 -29.73 32.09
C ASN A 976 -4.17 -30.26 31.81
N VAL A 977 -4.21 -31.05 30.74
CA VAL A 977 -5.12 -32.18 30.54
C VAL A 977 -4.76 -33.23 31.59
N ASP A 978 -5.55 -33.36 32.66
CA ASP A 978 -5.93 -34.63 33.31
C ASP A 978 -6.61 -34.37 34.67
N LEU A 979 -7.77 -35.03 34.85
CA LEU A 979 -8.42 -35.47 36.10
C LEU A 979 -9.89 -35.05 36.26
N ILE A 980 -10.75 -35.97 35.85
CA ILE A 980 -12.11 -36.17 36.37
C ILE A 980 -11.97 -36.89 37.73
N TYR A 981 -12.47 -36.31 38.84
CA TYR A 981 -13.29 -36.98 39.89
C TYR A 981 -13.59 -36.04 41.09
N HIS A 982 -14.79 -36.19 41.64
CA HIS A 982 -15.36 -35.66 42.91
C HIS A 982 -16.18 -34.36 42.91
N ARG A 983 -17.51 -34.52 42.78
CA ARG A 983 -18.54 -33.70 43.45
C ARG A 983 -19.13 -34.53 44.60
N THR A 984 -19.10 -34.02 45.84
CA THR A 984 -20.14 -34.19 46.90
C THR A 984 -19.64 -33.60 48.22
N ALA A 985 -20.17 -32.44 48.65
CA ALA A 985 -20.22 -32.05 50.08
C ALA A 985 -21.01 -30.75 50.42
N GLN A 986 -21.42 -29.91 49.47
CA GLN A 986 -22.09 -28.63 49.81
C GLN A 986 -23.54 -28.49 49.30
N LYS A 987 -24.21 -29.60 48.95
CA LYS A 987 -25.56 -29.57 48.36
C LYS A 987 -26.73 -29.57 49.37
N ALA A 988 -26.51 -29.12 50.60
CA ALA A 988 -27.53 -29.15 51.66
C ALA A 988 -28.09 -27.77 52.10
N ASN A 989 -27.41 -26.65 51.83
CA ASN A 989 -27.85 -25.33 52.34
C ASN A 989 -28.68 -24.48 51.36
N LEU A 990 -28.81 -24.88 50.09
CA LEU A 990 -29.51 -24.05 49.08
C LEU A 990 -31.03 -24.28 49.02
N MET A 991 -31.52 -25.43 49.48
CA MET A 991 -32.96 -25.74 49.53
C MET A 991 -33.70 -25.03 50.68
N GLN A 992 -32.98 -24.52 51.68
CA GLN A 992 -33.56 -23.84 52.84
C GLN A 992 -33.84 -22.35 52.56
N ILE A 993 -32.97 -21.70 51.78
CA ILE A 993 -33.01 -20.24 51.54
C ILE A 993 -34.17 -19.84 50.58
N VAL A 994 -34.57 -20.72 49.66
CA VAL A 994 -35.69 -20.47 48.74
C VAL A 994 -37.04 -20.49 49.48
N LYS A 995 -37.12 -21.14 50.65
CA LYS A 995 -38.35 -21.23 51.44
C LYS A 995 -38.61 -19.98 52.31
N GLU A 996 -37.57 -19.23 52.66
CA GLU A 996 -37.66 -18.06 53.56
C GLU A 996 -37.97 -16.74 52.84
N LEU A 997 -37.87 -16.68 51.51
CA LEU A 997 -38.15 -15.47 50.71
C LEU A 997 -39.62 -15.29 50.30
N ARG A 998 -40.55 -16.08 50.85
CA ARG A 998 -42.00 -16.02 50.52
C ARG A 998 -42.82 -15.03 51.34
N GLU A 999 -42.27 -14.37 52.37
CA GLU A 999 -43.01 -13.43 53.23
C GLU A 999 -42.31 -12.07 53.31
N GLY A 1000 -43.04 -10.98 53.03
CA GLY A 1000 -42.48 -9.70 52.60
C GLY A 1000 -42.43 -8.54 53.61
N SER A 1001 -41.67 -7.51 53.18
CA SER A 1001 -41.79 -6.05 53.48
C SER A 1001 -41.38 -5.55 54.91
N PRO A 1002 -41.27 -4.22 55.16
CA PRO A 1002 -40.24 -3.29 54.64
C PRO A 1002 -39.65 -2.30 55.70
N GLY A 1003 -38.45 -1.75 55.43
CA GLY A 1003 -38.07 -0.37 55.82
C GLY A 1003 -37.07 -0.16 56.98
N ALA A 1004 -36.09 0.75 56.77
CA ALA A 1004 -35.61 1.72 57.77
C ALA A 1004 -34.55 2.69 57.19
N ARG A 1005 -34.64 3.96 57.63
CA ARG A 1005 -33.74 5.11 57.38
C ARG A 1005 -32.69 5.27 58.49
N PHE A 1006 -31.75 6.20 58.26
CA PHE A 1006 -30.89 6.95 59.21
C PHE A 1006 -29.68 6.18 59.78
N SER A 1007 -28.52 6.75 60.12
CA SER A 1007 -28.04 8.15 60.29
C SER A 1007 -26.50 8.17 60.42
N LYS A 1008 -25.93 9.38 60.33
CA LYS A 1008 -24.52 9.74 60.62
C LYS A 1008 -24.17 9.66 62.12
N GLY A 1009 -22.88 9.40 62.40
CA GLY A 1009 -22.13 9.82 63.62
C GLY A 1009 -20.78 9.08 63.71
N ARG A 1010 -19.62 9.67 63.34
CA ARG A 1010 -18.67 10.57 64.05
C ARG A 1010 -17.96 9.98 65.29
N GLY A 1011 -16.61 9.97 65.22
CA GLY A 1011 -15.64 9.92 66.34
C GLY A 1011 -14.63 8.76 66.23
N SER A 1012 -13.50 8.85 65.52
CA SER A 1012 -12.15 9.33 65.93
C SER A 1012 -11.59 8.61 67.18
N SER A 1013 -10.39 8.06 67.26
CA SER A 1013 -9.06 8.40 66.71
C SER A 1013 -8.08 7.29 67.15
N HIS A 1014 -7.15 6.76 66.33
CA HIS A 1014 -5.76 7.18 66.08
C HIS A 1014 -5.19 6.17 65.03
N GLY A 1015 -4.36 6.49 64.03
CA GLY A 1015 -3.49 7.64 63.85
C GLY A 1015 -3.46 8.22 62.42
N ARG A 1016 -3.20 9.53 62.38
CA ARG A 1016 -2.83 10.35 61.21
C ARG A 1016 -1.31 10.28 61.04
N VAL A 1017 -0.69 10.57 59.88
CA VAL A 1017 -0.62 11.86 59.14
C VAL A 1017 -0.26 11.51 57.68
N ALA A 1018 -1.07 11.80 56.64
CA ALA A 1018 -1.49 13.04 55.97
C ALA A 1018 -0.68 13.39 54.70
N PHE A 1019 -1.44 13.71 53.66
CA PHE A 1019 -1.08 14.10 52.27
C PHE A 1019 -0.39 15.47 52.15
N GLY A 1020 0.39 15.66 51.08
CA GLY A 1020 0.72 16.97 50.50
C GLY A 1020 1.77 16.91 49.37
N CYS A 1021 1.48 17.52 48.23
CA CYS A 1021 2.30 17.59 47.00
C CYS A 1021 3.66 18.30 47.16
N GLU A 1022 4.68 17.93 46.34
CA GLU A 1022 5.43 18.81 45.42
C GLU A 1022 6.65 18.12 44.76
N HIS A 1023 6.84 18.39 43.45
CA HIS A 1023 8.09 18.58 42.70
C HIS A 1023 9.26 17.54 42.61
N PHE A 1024 9.81 17.48 41.38
CA PHE A 1024 11.14 16.99 40.94
C PHE A 1024 11.46 15.48 40.96
N LEU A 1025 11.45 14.85 39.77
CA LEU A 1025 12.68 14.31 39.16
C LEU A 1025 12.51 14.13 37.66
N GLN A 1026 13.51 14.63 36.95
CA GLN A 1026 13.58 14.91 35.54
C GLN A 1026 14.65 13.99 34.97
N CYS A 1027 14.28 12.91 34.26
CA CYS A 1027 15.27 12.16 33.46
C CYS A 1027 15.19 12.68 32.02
N VAL A 1028 16.23 13.40 31.63
CA VAL A 1028 16.39 14.00 30.30
C VAL A 1028 16.69 12.90 29.27
N LYS A 1029 15.84 12.73 28.25
CA LYS A 1029 16.25 12.10 26.98
C LYS A 1029 16.60 13.19 25.97
N LEU A 1030 17.90 13.47 25.82
CA LEU A 1030 18.44 14.26 24.70
C LEU A 1030 18.34 13.43 23.40
N PRO A 1031 17.80 13.96 22.30
CA PRO A 1031 17.93 13.35 21.00
C PRO A 1031 19.28 13.70 20.38
N ILE A 1032 20.18 12.72 20.27
CA ILE A 1032 21.32 12.80 19.35
C ILE A 1032 20.79 12.41 17.96
N SER A 1033 20.75 13.41 17.08
CA SER A 1033 20.42 13.30 15.66
C SER A 1033 21.54 12.58 14.91
N ALA A 1034 21.28 11.39 14.35
CA ALA A 1034 22.10 10.83 13.29
C ALA A 1034 21.63 11.39 11.94
N ASP A 1035 22.44 12.30 11.39
CA ASP A 1035 22.29 12.86 10.05
C ASP A 1035 22.84 11.86 9.03
N THR A 1036 21.99 11.38 8.10
CA THR A 1036 22.41 10.43 7.05
C THR A 1036 22.88 11.15 5.80
N THR A 1037 23.90 11.99 5.94
CA THR A 1037 24.73 12.44 4.81
C THR A 1037 26.19 12.16 5.13
N GLY A 1038 26.89 11.50 4.21
CA GLY A 1038 28.28 11.10 4.40
C GLY A 1038 29.21 12.31 4.49
N GLN A 1039 29.38 12.84 5.69
CA GLN A 1039 30.46 13.73 6.09
C GLN A 1039 30.84 13.45 7.54
N HIS A 1040 32.14 13.51 7.78
CA HIS A 1040 32.88 13.22 8.99
C HIS A 1040 32.16 13.44 10.34
N THR A 1041 32.37 12.47 11.23
CA THR A 1041 32.17 12.55 12.68
C THR A 1041 32.94 13.73 13.27
N SER A 1042 32.30 14.90 13.40
CA SER A 1042 32.82 16.03 14.17
C SER A 1042 31.77 16.63 15.11
N GLY A 1043 30.89 15.79 15.67
CA GLY A 1043 29.95 16.20 16.72
C GLY A 1043 30.24 15.50 18.03
N ASN A 1044 30.67 16.24 19.04
CA ASN A 1044 30.93 15.81 20.44
C ASN A 1044 29.67 15.36 21.21
N LYS A 1045 28.76 14.60 20.60
CA LYS A 1045 27.55 14.13 21.27
C LYS A 1045 27.68 12.64 21.59
N THR A 1046 27.81 12.34 22.88
CA THR A 1046 27.88 10.98 23.45
C THR A 1046 26.66 10.75 24.33
N TRP A 1047 26.03 9.56 24.23
CA TRP A 1047 25.01 9.17 25.20
C TRP A 1047 25.71 8.58 26.42
N CYS A 1048 25.38 9.10 27.60
CA CYS A 1048 25.75 8.51 28.87
C CYS A 1048 24.47 8.29 29.67
N ALA A 1049 24.34 7.13 30.33
CA ALA A 1049 23.22 6.86 31.21
C ALA A 1049 23.30 7.75 32.46
N GLU A 1050 22.17 7.97 33.12
CA GLU A 1050 22.13 8.75 34.35
C GLU A 1050 22.62 7.95 35.56
N PHE A 1051 22.44 6.63 35.50
CA PHE A 1051 22.86 5.68 36.52
C PHE A 1051 23.56 4.50 35.83
N ASP A 1052 24.59 3.96 36.47
CA ASP A 1052 25.33 2.80 35.98
C ASP A 1052 24.69 1.51 36.48
N ASP A 1053 23.59 1.09 35.83
CA ASP A 1053 22.89 -0.16 36.12
C ASP A 1053 22.45 -0.91 34.85
N ASP A 1054 21.94 -2.13 35.02
CA ASP A 1054 21.54 -3.03 33.94
C ASP A 1054 20.12 -2.77 33.39
N MET A 1055 19.40 -1.78 33.95
CA MET A 1055 18.09 -1.35 33.45
C MET A 1055 18.20 -0.26 32.39
N GLN A 1056 19.42 0.24 32.14
CA GLN A 1056 19.66 1.30 31.17
C GLN A 1056 19.54 0.77 29.74
N TYR A 1057 19.00 1.61 28.85
CA TYR A 1057 18.95 1.29 27.43
C TYR A 1057 18.98 2.54 26.57
N LEU A 1058 19.66 2.41 25.43
CA LEU A 1058 19.64 3.39 24.35
C LEU A 1058 18.60 2.96 23.31
N GLU A 1059 17.51 3.72 23.20
CA GLU A 1059 16.46 3.49 22.21
C GLU A 1059 16.63 4.39 21.00
N ILE A 1060 16.59 3.77 19.81
CA ILE A 1060 16.79 4.42 18.53
C ILE A 1060 15.57 4.14 17.64
N ASP A 1061 14.80 5.18 17.33
CA ASP A 1061 13.67 5.14 16.37
C ASP A 1061 14.17 5.54 14.97
N LEU A 1062 14.21 4.57 14.06
CA LEU A 1062 14.57 4.73 12.65
C LEU A 1062 13.48 5.46 11.83
N LYS A 1063 12.40 5.92 12.46
CA LYS A 1063 11.27 6.69 11.91
C LYS A 1063 10.39 5.97 10.89
N ARG A 1064 10.79 4.77 10.47
CA ARG A 1064 10.06 3.87 9.56
C ARG A 1064 10.55 2.44 9.79
N ASN A 1065 9.71 1.44 9.49
CA ASN A 1065 10.16 0.05 9.45
C ASN A 1065 11.26 -0.08 8.38
N SER A 1066 12.48 -0.35 8.84
CA SER A 1066 13.69 -0.46 8.01
C SER A 1066 14.35 -1.80 8.32
N TYR A 1067 14.96 -2.43 7.32
CA TYR A 1067 15.80 -3.60 7.56
C TYR A 1067 17.13 -3.11 8.10
N ILE A 1068 17.48 -3.56 9.31
CA ILE A 1068 18.67 -3.11 10.04
C ILE A 1068 19.79 -4.12 9.79
N THR A 1069 20.97 -3.60 9.43
CA THR A 1069 22.08 -4.42 8.91
C THR A 1069 23.28 -4.40 9.83
N ASP A 1070 23.63 -3.24 10.40
CA ASP A 1070 24.82 -3.07 11.23
C ASP A 1070 24.57 -2.06 12.36
N ILE A 1071 25.26 -2.25 13.48
CA ILE A 1071 25.40 -1.29 14.57
C ILE A 1071 26.87 -0.92 14.72
N ILE A 1072 27.15 0.38 14.80
CA ILE A 1072 28.50 0.93 15.01
C ILE A 1072 28.51 1.58 16.38
N THR A 1073 29.48 1.23 17.23
CA THR A 1073 29.64 1.76 18.59
C THR A 1073 31.00 2.44 18.77
N GLN A 1074 31.07 3.48 19.60
CA GLN A 1074 32.30 4.17 19.99
C GLN A 1074 32.20 4.62 21.46
N GLY A 1075 33.30 4.64 22.20
CA GLY A 1075 33.34 5.17 23.56
C GLY A 1075 33.23 6.71 23.65
N ALA A 1076 33.23 7.24 24.86
CA ALA A 1076 33.21 8.67 25.18
C ALA A 1076 34.62 9.20 25.44
N VAL A 1077 35.19 9.93 24.47
CA VAL A 1077 36.58 10.42 24.55
C VAL A 1077 36.80 11.36 25.73
N VAL A 1078 35.84 12.24 26.01
CA VAL A 1078 35.99 13.28 27.05
C VAL A 1078 35.94 12.68 28.46
N GLU A 1079 35.06 11.69 28.68
CA GLU A 1079 34.85 11.11 30.00
C GLU A 1079 35.67 9.84 30.25
N GLU A 1080 36.50 9.45 29.29
CA GLU A 1080 37.26 8.18 29.29
C GLU A 1080 36.42 6.95 29.68
N ALA A 1081 35.17 6.90 29.22
CA ALA A 1081 34.19 5.87 29.58
C ALA A 1081 33.59 5.18 28.34
N TRP A 1082 33.30 3.88 28.42
CA TRP A 1082 32.72 3.13 27.29
C TRP A 1082 31.95 1.88 27.72
N VAL A 1083 30.96 1.50 26.91
CA VAL A 1083 30.28 0.19 26.99
C VAL A 1083 31.13 -0.89 26.34
N GLU A 1084 31.36 -1.99 27.05
CA GLU A 1084 32.15 -3.14 26.59
C GLU A 1084 31.30 -4.22 25.93
N ASN A 1085 30.09 -4.49 26.46
CA ASN A 1085 29.17 -5.51 25.93
C ASN A 1085 27.72 -5.00 25.96
N TYR A 1086 26.89 -5.46 25.02
CA TYR A 1086 25.46 -5.10 24.96
C TYR A 1086 24.56 -6.18 24.32
N THR A 1087 23.25 -6.12 24.60
CA THR A 1087 22.21 -6.91 23.91
C THR A 1087 21.22 -6.01 23.19
N ILE A 1088 20.40 -6.58 22.30
CA ILE A 1088 19.50 -5.80 21.43
C ILE A 1088 18.07 -6.33 21.50
N SER A 1089 17.11 -5.42 21.58
CA SER A 1089 15.70 -5.69 21.27
C SER A 1089 15.20 -4.79 20.16
N PHE A 1090 14.19 -5.24 19.42
CA PHE A 1090 13.67 -4.52 18.26
C PHE A 1090 12.16 -4.66 18.12
N GLY A 1091 11.52 -3.68 17.48
CA GLY A 1091 10.06 -3.65 17.34
C GLY A 1091 9.57 -2.74 16.22
N HIS A 1092 8.33 -2.95 15.78
CA HIS A 1092 7.69 -2.13 14.74
C HIS A 1092 6.95 -0.91 15.30
N SER A 1093 6.55 -0.96 16.57
CA SER A 1093 5.60 0.00 17.16
C SER A 1093 6.00 0.52 18.55
N GLY A 1094 7.24 0.37 19.00
CA GLY A 1094 7.73 0.96 20.27
C GLY A 1094 7.19 0.32 21.55
N ASP A 1095 6.11 -0.46 21.46
CA ASP A 1095 5.43 -1.07 22.62
C ASP A 1095 5.61 -2.60 22.70
N ILE A 1096 5.89 -3.26 21.58
CA ILE A 1096 6.17 -4.72 21.51
C ILE A 1096 7.62 -4.90 21.09
N TRP A 1097 8.40 -5.53 21.98
CA TRP A 1097 9.83 -5.72 21.82
C TRP A 1097 10.17 -7.20 21.68
N ARG A 1098 10.96 -7.53 20.66
CA ARG A 1098 11.53 -8.85 20.45
C ARG A 1098 13.04 -8.78 20.65
N GLN A 1099 13.59 -9.70 21.43
CA GLN A 1099 15.03 -9.78 21.61
C GLN A 1099 15.70 -10.39 20.37
N TYR A 1100 16.87 -9.87 20.01
CA TYR A 1100 17.69 -10.45 18.96
C TYR A 1100 18.42 -11.70 19.47
N LYS A 1101 18.18 -12.82 18.78
CA LYS A 1101 18.70 -14.15 19.14
C LYS A 1101 19.42 -14.77 17.96
N GLU A 1102 20.51 -15.47 18.23
CA GLU A 1102 21.23 -16.31 17.26
C GLU A 1102 21.21 -17.76 17.76
N SER A 1103 20.82 -18.71 16.91
CA SER A 1103 20.61 -20.12 17.26
C SER A 1103 19.72 -20.31 18.52
N ASP A 1104 18.62 -19.55 18.60
CA ASP A 1104 17.66 -19.49 19.72
C ASP A 1104 18.21 -19.03 21.10
N SER A 1105 19.47 -18.62 21.16
CA SER A 1105 20.11 -18.02 22.34
C SER A 1105 20.17 -16.48 22.24
N LEU A 1106 20.04 -15.78 23.39
CA LEU A 1106 20.17 -14.31 23.43
C LEU A 1106 21.58 -13.89 23.01
N LYS A 1107 21.70 -13.04 21.99
CA LYS A 1107 23.01 -12.62 21.47
C LYS A 1107 23.55 -11.43 22.25
N VAL A 1108 24.74 -11.60 22.84
CA VAL A 1108 25.56 -10.52 23.42
C VAL A 1108 26.58 -10.07 22.38
N PHE A 1109 26.64 -8.77 22.12
CA PHE A 1109 27.57 -8.12 21.20
C PHE A 1109 28.69 -7.45 21.98
N GLN A 1110 29.93 -7.64 21.52
CA GLN A 1110 31.08 -6.91 22.04
C GLN A 1110 31.13 -5.51 21.40
N ALA A 1111 31.15 -4.47 22.22
CA ALA A 1111 31.29 -3.06 21.86
C ALA A 1111 32.78 -2.63 21.94
N ASN A 1112 33.13 -1.70 22.83
CA ASN A 1112 34.39 -0.99 22.82
C ASN A 1112 35.31 -1.42 23.98
N ASN A 1113 36.63 -1.32 23.78
CA ASN A 1113 37.64 -1.54 24.84
C ASN A 1113 38.44 -0.26 25.15
N ASP A 1114 38.07 0.86 24.51
CA ASP A 1114 38.66 2.17 24.71
C ASP A 1114 37.62 3.27 24.38
N SER A 1115 37.97 4.52 24.69
CA SER A 1115 37.09 5.68 24.50
C SER A 1115 37.07 6.23 23.07
N THR A 1116 37.97 5.79 22.18
CA THR A 1116 38.27 6.47 20.91
C THR A 1116 38.03 5.64 19.65
N SER A 1117 38.18 4.32 19.69
CA SER A 1117 38.04 3.46 18.51
C SER A 1117 36.57 3.19 18.18
N THR A 1118 36.21 3.11 16.89
CA THR A 1118 34.87 2.71 16.46
C THR A 1118 34.82 1.21 16.19
N VAL A 1119 33.77 0.54 16.68
CA VAL A 1119 33.56 -0.91 16.53
C VAL A 1119 32.25 -1.17 15.80
N THR A 1120 32.28 -1.91 14.69
CA THR A 1120 31.08 -2.27 13.93
C THR A 1120 30.71 -3.74 14.16
N ARG A 1121 29.43 -4.02 14.36
CA ARG A 1121 28.87 -5.38 14.49
C ARG A 1121 27.67 -5.53 13.57
N GLN A 1122 27.66 -6.61 12.80
CA GLN A 1122 26.63 -6.90 11.80
C GLN A 1122 25.62 -7.91 12.33
N PHE A 1123 24.37 -7.81 11.87
CA PHE A 1123 23.33 -8.80 12.17
C PHE A 1123 23.42 -9.98 11.21
N MET A 1124 23.60 -11.21 11.73
CA MET A 1124 23.52 -12.43 10.92
C MET A 1124 22.14 -12.65 10.30
N LYS A 1125 21.06 -12.26 11.00
CA LYS A 1125 19.70 -12.29 10.47
C LYS A 1125 19.11 -10.89 10.51
N GLN A 1126 18.85 -10.31 9.33
CA GLN A 1126 18.32 -8.95 9.25
C GLN A 1126 17.01 -8.79 10.02
N VAL A 1127 16.91 -7.66 10.71
CA VAL A 1127 15.79 -7.32 11.56
C VAL A 1127 14.97 -6.23 10.88
N LEU A 1128 13.74 -6.53 10.46
CA LEU A 1128 12.79 -5.49 10.09
C LEU A 1128 12.28 -4.86 11.38
N ALA A 1129 12.67 -3.63 11.65
CA ALA A 1129 12.21 -2.91 12.81
C ALA A 1129 12.21 -1.41 12.55
N ARG A 1130 11.36 -0.71 13.29
CA ARG A 1130 11.39 0.74 13.34
C ARG A 1130 12.19 1.20 14.56
N PHE A 1131 12.11 0.44 15.65
CA PHE A 1131 12.77 0.76 16.90
C PHE A 1131 13.80 -0.31 17.24
N ILE A 1132 14.97 0.12 17.70
CA ILE A 1132 16.00 -0.71 18.33
C ILE A 1132 16.27 -0.19 19.73
N ARG A 1133 16.42 -1.09 20.68
CA ARG A 1133 16.98 -0.83 22.01
C ARG A 1133 18.30 -1.58 22.16
N ILE A 1134 19.32 -0.86 22.58
CA ILE A 1134 20.62 -1.39 22.97
C ILE A 1134 20.66 -1.36 24.50
N TYR A 1135 20.88 -2.52 25.10
CA TYR A 1135 20.96 -2.72 26.54
C TYR A 1135 22.44 -2.99 26.89
N PRO A 1136 23.15 -2.05 27.53
CA PRO A 1136 24.49 -2.27 28.04
C PRO A 1136 24.50 -3.44 29.04
N VAL A 1137 25.50 -4.31 28.93
CA VAL A 1137 25.68 -5.49 29.79
C VAL A 1137 26.90 -5.31 30.69
N SER A 1138 27.99 -4.73 30.15
CA SER A 1138 29.17 -4.33 30.93
C SER A 1138 29.80 -3.07 30.34
N TRP A 1139 30.47 -2.28 31.18
CA TRP A 1139 31.06 -0.99 30.84
C TRP A 1139 32.26 -0.66 31.73
N THR A 1140 33.11 0.25 31.27
CA THR A 1140 34.24 0.81 32.01
C THR A 1140 33.94 2.24 32.42
N ALA A 1141 34.22 2.58 33.69
CA ALA A 1141 34.02 3.87 34.33
C ALA A 1141 32.56 4.35 34.43
N HIS A 1142 31.85 4.50 33.31
CA HIS A 1142 30.45 4.94 33.23
C HIS A 1142 29.77 4.34 31.99
N VAL A 1143 28.45 4.10 32.04
CA VAL A 1143 27.65 3.66 30.88
C VAL A 1143 27.58 4.79 29.86
N CYS A 1144 28.57 4.86 28.97
CA CYS A 1144 28.62 5.83 27.89
C CYS A 1144 28.88 5.14 26.55
N MET A 1145 28.13 5.51 25.52
CA MET A 1145 28.39 5.06 24.16
C MET A 1145 27.89 6.06 23.12
N ARG A 1146 28.57 6.08 21.98
CA ARG A 1146 28.08 6.67 20.72
C ARG A 1146 27.68 5.54 19.81
N VAL A 1147 26.54 5.70 19.15
CA VAL A 1147 25.96 4.64 18.32
C VAL A 1147 25.48 5.20 17.00
N ASP A 1148 25.77 4.47 15.92
CA ASP A 1148 25.18 4.68 14.61
C ASP A 1148 24.54 3.37 14.09
N ILE A 1149 23.47 3.47 13.30
CA ILE A 1149 22.71 2.32 12.78
C ILE A 1149 22.65 2.37 11.26
N ARG A 1150 23.08 1.29 10.61
CA ARG A 1150 22.89 1.10 9.16
C ARG A 1150 21.56 0.40 8.89
N SER A 1151 20.72 1.01 8.03
CA SER A 1151 19.40 0.47 7.66
C SER A 1151 18.98 0.77 6.21
N MET A 1152 18.12 -0.08 5.63
CA MET A 1152 17.56 0.09 4.28
C MET A 1152 16.12 0.66 4.33
N GLY A 1153 15.88 1.83 3.71
CA GLY A 1153 14.59 2.54 3.75
C GLY A 1153 13.69 2.40 2.52
N ARG A 1154 12.35 2.53 2.67
CA ARG A 1154 11.24 2.47 1.65
C ARG A 1154 11.31 1.32 0.62
N SER A 1155 12.26 0.41 0.82
CA SER A 1155 12.73 -0.56 -0.15
C SER A 1155 12.73 -1.88 0.59
N ALA A 1156 11.73 -2.70 0.29
CA ALA A 1156 11.62 -4.03 0.86
C ALA A 1156 12.44 -5.00 0.00
N PRO A 1157 12.93 -6.11 0.56
CA PRO A 1157 13.48 -7.19 -0.26
C PRO A 1157 12.41 -7.59 -1.26
N LEU A 1158 12.79 -7.63 -2.54
CA LEU A 1158 11.91 -8.01 -3.64
C LEU A 1158 11.60 -9.51 -3.60
N GLY A 1159 12.31 -10.24 -2.72
CA GLY A 1159 11.92 -11.54 -2.22
C GLY A 1159 12.72 -12.67 -2.88
N ILE A 1160 13.97 -12.40 -3.26
CA ILE A 1160 14.90 -13.41 -3.77
C ILE A 1160 15.27 -14.37 -2.62
N GLN A 1161 15.57 -13.84 -1.43
CA GLN A 1161 15.85 -14.60 -0.21
C GLN A 1161 14.64 -15.42 0.26
N LYS A 1162 13.43 -14.85 0.19
CA LYS A 1162 12.19 -15.47 0.67
C LYS A 1162 11.48 -16.36 -0.36
N GLN A 1163 12.16 -16.72 -1.45
CA GLN A 1163 11.61 -17.53 -2.56
C GLN A 1163 10.33 -16.98 -3.20
N LYS A 1164 10.08 -15.67 -3.08
CA LYS A 1164 8.97 -14.99 -3.77
C LYS A 1164 9.25 -14.89 -5.28
N ILE A 1165 10.52 -14.74 -5.65
CA ILE A 1165 10.99 -14.89 -7.03
C ILE A 1165 11.22 -16.38 -7.25
N ASP A 1166 10.53 -16.98 -8.21
CA ASP A 1166 10.65 -18.41 -8.55
C ASP A 1166 12.06 -18.77 -9.05
N ASP A 1167 12.47 -20.04 -8.89
CA ASP A 1167 13.78 -20.52 -9.38
C ASP A 1167 13.95 -20.34 -10.89
N SER A 1168 12.87 -20.50 -11.66
CA SER A 1168 12.85 -20.29 -13.12
C SER A 1168 13.09 -18.84 -13.53
N ALA A 1169 12.83 -17.88 -12.62
CA ALA A 1169 13.07 -16.46 -12.84
C ALA A 1169 14.54 -16.06 -12.58
N MET A 1170 15.39 -16.98 -12.12
CA MET A 1170 16.82 -16.78 -11.93
C MET A 1170 17.62 -17.55 -12.97
N THR A 1171 18.41 -16.83 -13.77
CA THR A 1171 19.24 -17.40 -14.84
C THR A 1171 20.66 -16.85 -14.72
N ALA A 1172 21.66 -17.58 -15.22
CA ALA A 1172 23.03 -17.08 -15.27
C ALA A 1172 23.68 -17.42 -16.60
N SER A 1173 24.81 -16.77 -16.89
CA SER A 1173 25.65 -17.07 -18.06
C SER A 1173 26.22 -18.49 -18.03
N SER A 1174 26.66 -18.96 -16.86
CA SER A 1174 27.20 -20.31 -16.64
C SER A 1174 27.14 -20.69 -15.15
N HIS A 1175 27.38 -21.96 -14.82
CA HIS A 1175 27.62 -22.40 -13.45
C HIS A 1175 28.59 -23.58 -13.37
N ALA A 1176 29.32 -23.71 -12.26
CA ALA A 1176 30.42 -24.68 -12.09
C ALA A 1176 29.98 -26.16 -11.90
N GLY A 1177 28.71 -26.42 -11.56
CA GLY A 1177 28.21 -27.79 -11.36
C GLY A 1177 26.87 -27.87 -10.62
N SER A 1178 26.48 -29.10 -10.23
CA SER A 1178 25.31 -29.38 -9.37
C SER A 1178 25.59 -28.87 -7.96
N GLY A 1179 24.80 -27.90 -7.49
CA GLY A 1179 25.05 -27.17 -6.24
C GLY A 1179 25.40 -25.69 -6.42
N ASN A 1180 25.78 -25.26 -7.63
CA ASN A 1180 26.13 -23.86 -7.92
C ASN A 1180 25.17 -23.18 -8.92
N GLU A 1181 23.95 -23.68 -9.07
CA GLU A 1181 22.98 -23.16 -10.04
C GLU A 1181 22.53 -21.72 -9.69
N PRO A 1182 21.94 -20.95 -10.63
CA PRO A 1182 21.51 -19.56 -10.38
C PRO A 1182 20.60 -19.39 -9.15
N ARG A 1183 19.75 -20.38 -8.86
CA ARG A 1183 18.87 -20.41 -7.67
C ARG A 1183 19.65 -20.37 -6.34
N ARG A 1184 20.91 -20.79 -6.35
CA ARG A 1184 21.82 -20.82 -5.19
C ARG A 1184 22.43 -19.46 -4.91
N ALA A 1185 22.20 -18.48 -5.79
CA ALA A 1185 22.53 -17.08 -5.55
C ALA A 1185 21.56 -16.41 -4.58
N ARG A 1186 20.61 -17.09 -3.93
CA ARG A 1186 19.74 -16.48 -2.93
C ARG A 1186 20.50 -16.25 -1.63
N LEU A 1187 20.23 -15.11 -1.00
CA LEU A 1187 20.81 -14.74 0.29
C LEU A 1187 20.28 -15.65 1.44
N ASP A 1188 21.08 -15.91 2.47
CA ASP A 1188 20.74 -16.62 3.73
C ASP A 1188 20.11 -18.03 3.64
N LEU A 1189 20.59 -18.89 2.74
CA LEU A 1189 20.15 -20.29 2.64
C LEU A 1189 20.72 -21.24 3.74
N GLY A 1190 21.28 -20.71 4.82
CA GLY A 1190 21.90 -21.48 5.92
C GLY A 1190 23.34 -21.93 5.62
N PHE A 1191 24.09 -22.29 6.67
CA PHE A 1191 25.53 -22.58 6.63
C PHE A 1191 25.94 -23.81 5.80
N GLN A 1192 25.01 -24.54 5.17
CA GLN A 1192 25.29 -25.79 4.45
C GLN A 1192 25.05 -25.74 2.93
N SER A 1193 24.58 -24.63 2.36
CA SER A 1193 24.28 -24.54 0.92
C SER A 1193 25.36 -23.77 0.16
N GLU A 1194 25.87 -24.30 -0.94
CA GLU A 1194 26.81 -23.57 -1.83
C GLU A 1194 26.13 -22.36 -2.51
N ALA A 1195 26.91 -21.33 -2.89
CA ALA A 1195 26.44 -20.14 -3.63
C ALA A 1195 26.41 -20.38 -5.16
N TRP A 1196 25.83 -19.45 -5.94
CA TRP A 1196 26.06 -19.47 -7.39
C TRP A 1196 27.53 -19.20 -7.67
N ARG A 1197 28.14 -20.05 -8.50
CA ARG A 1197 29.53 -19.97 -8.94
C ARG A 1197 29.56 -20.09 -10.45
N ALA A 1198 30.20 -19.15 -11.13
CA ALA A 1198 30.34 -19.21 -12.58
C ALA A 1198 31.17 -20.43 -13.01
N GLY A 1199 30.89 -20.96 -14.20
CA GLY A 1199 31.66 -22.06 -14.78
C GLY A 1199 33.06 -21.64 -15.25
N GLU A 1200 33.23 -20.34 -15.56
CA GLU A 1200 34.51 -19.73 -15.93
C GLU A 1200 34.65 -18.36 -15.28
N ASP A 1201 35.83 -18.05 -14.75
CA ASP A 1201 36.10 -16.79 -14.06
C ASP A 1201 36.58 -15.71 -15.05
N ASN A 1202 35.66 -15.21 -15.88
CA ASN A 1202 35.92 -14.14 -16.85
C ASN A 1202 34.95 -12.96 -16.72
N GLY A 1203 35.31 -11.79 -17.24
CA GLY A 1203 34.52 -10.55 -17.09
C GLY A 1203 33.16 -10.52 -17.82
N GLU A 1204 32.76 -11.59 -18.50
CA GLU A 1204 31.50 -11.67 -19.23
C GLU A 1204 30.37 -12.36 -18.44
N GLN A 1205 30.70 -12.97 -17.30
CA GLN A 1205 29.72 -13.72 -16.50
C GLN A 1205 28.67 -12.82 -15.84
N TYR A 1206 27.44 -13.30 -15.76
CA TYR A 1206 26.34 -12.57 -15.14
C TYR A 1206 25.28 -13.48 -14.54
N LEU A 1207 24.60 -12.95 -13.52
CA LEU A 1207 23.36 -13.46 -12.97
C LEU A 1207 22.20 -12.53 -13.38
N GLN A 1208 21.12 -13.08 -13.91
CA GLN A 1208 19.91 -12.36 -14.33
C GLN A 1208 18.71 -12.80 -13.51
N ILE A 1209 17.94 -11.82 -13.04
CA ILE A 1209 16.74 -12.00 -12.22
C ILE A 1209 15.55 -11.33 -12.91
N ASP A 1210 14.45 -12.06 -13.15
CA ASP A 1210 13.14 -11.50 -13.57
C ASP A 1210 12.26 -11.24 -12.34
N LEU A 1211 11.85 -9.99 -12.15
CA LEU A 1211 11.00 -9.54 -11.05
C LEU A 1211 9.50 -9.65 -11.38
N GLY A 1212 9.14 -10.14 -12.57
CA GLY A 1212 7.77 -10.32 -13.06
C GLY A 1212 7.06 -9.03 -13.48
N THR A 1213 7.25 -7.94 -12.73
CA THR A 1213 6.71 -6.60 -13.03
C THR A 1213 7.78 -5.51 -12.82
N ASN A 1214 7.52 -4.29 -13.27
CA ASN A 1214 8.46 -3.18 -13.10
C ASN A 1214 8.53 -2.72 -11.64
N HIS A 1215 9.71 -2.81 -11.06
CA HIS A 1215 10.01 -2.37 -9.70
C HIS A 1215 11.00 -1.20 -9.72
N ASN A 1216 10.90 -0.33 -8.71
CA ASN A 1216 11.90 0.68 -8.41
C ASN A 1216 12.92 0.08 -7.45
N ILE A 1217 14.10 -0.32 -7.96
CA ILE A 1217 15.20 -0.92 -7.21
C ILE A 1217 16.11 0.18 -6.68
N THR A 1218 16.50 0.07 -5.42
CA THR A 1218 17.20 1.13 -4.69
C THR A 1218 18.41 0.63 -3.90
N HIS A 1219 18.45 -0.66 -3.52
CA HIS A 1219 19.60 -1.28 -2.83
C HIS A 1219 19.82 -2.71 -3.33
N VAL A 1220 21.04 -3.21 -3.13
CA VAL A 1220 21.49 -4.57 -3.44
C VAL A 1220 22.25 -5.10 -2.24
N ALA A 1221 21.98 -6.33 -1.81
CA ALA A 1221 22.78 -7.04 -0.82
C ALA A 1221 23.54 -8.17 -1.50
N THR A 1222 24.81 -8.38 -1.17
CA THR A 1222 25.66 -9.45 -1.70
C THR A 1222 26.37 -10.20 -0.57
N GLN A 1223 26.54 -11.52 -0.70
CA GLN A 1223 27.30 -12.36 0.24
C GLN A 1223 28.13 -13.39 -0.54
N GLY A 1224 29.25 -13.84 0.03
CA GLY A 1224 30.08 -14.91 -0.52
C GLY A 1224 29.49 -16.30 -0.29
N SER A 1225 30.30 -17.34 -0.52
CA SER A 1225 29.99 -18.70 -0.10
C SER A 1225 30.82 -19.01 1.15
N PRO A 1226 30.20 -19.36 2.30
CA PRO A 1226 30.96 -19.63 3.52
C PRO A 1226 31.98 -20.75 3.30
N ARG A 1227 33.23 -20.51 3.73
CA ARG A 1227 34.27 -21.54 3.74
C ARG A 1227 33.87 -22.66 4.70
N ASP A 1228 33.85 -23.88 4.18
CA ASP A 1228 33.60 -25.08 4.96
C ASP A 1228 34.83 -25.31 5.87
N GLU A 1229 34.82 -24.76 7.09
CA GLU A 1229 35.90 -24.98 8.08
C GLU A 1229 36.15 -26.46 8.39
N ARG A 1230 35.25 -27.36 7.97
CA ARG A 1230 35.43 -28.81 8.06
C ARG A 1230 36.40 -29.40 7.01
N LYS A 1231 37.00 -28.58 6.13
CA LYS A 1231 37.94 -29.06 5.10
C LYS A 1231 39.32 -28.42 5.06
N LEU A 1232 39.73 -27.63 6.06
CA LEU A 1232 41.09 -27.04 6.10
C LEU A 1232 41.83 -27.35 7.41
N LEU A 1233 42.17 -28.63 7.60
CA LEU A 1233 43.55 -28.96 7.99
C LEU A 1233 44.42 -28.70 6.76
N GLY A 1234 44.96 -27.49 6.64
CA GLY A 1234 45.99 -27.21 5.64
C GLY A 1234 45.87 -25.85 4.97
N ASN A 1235 46.68 -24.93 5.49
CA ASN A 1235 47.19 -23.73 4.81
C ASN A 1235 46.26 -22.51 4.71
N LYS A 1236 46.56 -21.57 5.61
CA LYS A 1236 46.30 -20.13 5.50
C LYS A 1236 46.90 -19.57 4.20
N VAL A 1237 46.15 -18.71 3.51
CA VAL A 1237 46.50 -17.30 3.26
C VAL A 1237 45.21 -16.48 3.31
#